data_AF-A0A372ZPJ2-F1
#
_entry.id   AF-A0A372ZPJ2-F1
#
_cell.length_a   1.000
_cell.length_b   1.000
_cell.length_c   1.000
_cell.angle_alpha   90.00
_cell.angle_beta   90.00
_cell.angle_gamma   90.00
#
_symmetry.space_group_name_H-M   'P 1'
#
loop_
_entity.id
_entity.type
_entity.pdbx_description
1 polymer ?
#
loop_
_entity_poly.entity_id
_entity_poly.type
_entity_poly.pdbx_seq_one_letter_code
_entity_poly.pdbx_strand_id
1 'polypeptide(L)'
;MRVSSNRTRHRNRDLASLVVAGTVAAAACGTVLLGYPGTASADPIEQCTATTGAIVAVDFTHWGGGVVRGCDAHPTTGMNLLHNAGFTTTGTEHDGPAFICRLGTGTFNGGAQYPTPAEEPCVNTPQATAYWSYWIAEPGQQAWSYSRFGAGTQKPKPGEVEAWVYGGTDIGGTSGAPNFTPDSVRARNGGPSPSASPSATPTTSPSPTGSPSATGDPAAAAAWLAGQLVGGDHMENWAAPGPDYPRTALTAIALAAAGTQDPALRKVVAFLDAHTDAFLHPDGPTGAPDTRAAALLALVAESTGRDPRAFGGRDLVAALTDHVCTGAGESGRCTAAGDFLGASSPWVQSLGVIALQRAGVTPPAPALARFTAFQCADGGMAGSMIVAGDHCEADPSATAIAALALRTAPGYEAAARKAADQLAASQQPDGSLLPYPGAPGDTTSTAIAAQVFRATGQDAHRAAASAWLAARQGKDGGFGPDESTTDPDAVATEQALLALTGTDLTTVRHNPDGPTTTPTPPAGRKPDAARGSAYLTDPSRLIDGHYYEGFPAFADFGLTIDGAYALAATGTDDAALRRIVDFLDQQGKDASERTVNDWTAIGTEYAGGGSIGKEALLAEAVGRNPRDFGGHDLIAALAALVCAKADANTGCAAPGNYAYATSVFSQALAVMAQLRAGESTSVAPAIAYLKGLQHPDGSWPSLIPATGDSDVDSTAMAVMALALVPGDEAAQAVDQGLGWLAARQLPDGGFPGASGDSTNSAALAVQGMTLRQAAYGGQIAKALDFLAGQQNGDGGFNVAAAGQRGSDVRASTQVLGGATGISFGTLSRDLAGTPTPTPTGTPTGTPTGTSSPTGSPTTTGPAPATDAPSSGGVAEAGGVPVRTGSGGLASTGSQALALTAGAGALTALGAGAVLVARRRTAAAPGRHR
;
A
#
# COMPACT_ATOMS: atom_id res chain seq x y z
N MET A 1 5.38 -85.89 50.66
CA MET A 1 4.38 -85.03 51.35
C MET A 1 3.94 -83.92 50.40
N ARG A 2 2.69 -83.45 50.55
CA ARG A 2 2.13 -82.11 50.23
C ARG A 2 2.65 -81.29 49.02
N VAL A 3 1.69 -80.97 48.15
CA VAL A 3 1.38 -79.63 47.54
C VAL A 3 2.42 -79.02 46.59
N SER A 4 2.13 -78.45 45.40
CA SER A 4 1.03 -78.41 44.41
C SER A 4 0.93 -76.99 43.81
N SER A 5 0.77 -76.93 42.49
CA SER A 5 0.37 -75.84 41.58
C SER A 5 0.06 -74.42 42.14
N ASN A 6 0.63 -73.39 41.49
CA ASN A 6 -0.15 -72.52 40.57
C ASN A 6 0.69 -71.44 39.83
N ARG A 7 0.64 -71.44 38.49
CA ARG A 7 1.06 -70.31 37.62
C ARG A 7 -0.18 -69.62 37.02
N THR A 8 -0.80 -68.70 37.76
CA THR A 8 -2.06 -68.02 37.34
C THR A 8 -2.12 -66.54 37.75
N ARG A 9 -1.13 -65.72 37.34
CA ARG A 9 -1.13 -64.25 37.59
C ARG A 9 -0.67 -63.34 36.43
N HIS A 10 -0.74 -63.78 35.17
CA HIS A 10 -0.41 -62.97 33.98
C HIS A 10 -1.45 -63.05 32.85
N ARG A 11 -2.75 -62.94 33.19
CA ARG A 11 -3.83 -62.85 32.18
C ARG A 11 -4.99 -61.89 32.51
N ASN A 12 -4.96 -61.27 33.69
CA ASN A 12 -5.99 -60.32 34.15
C ASN A 12 -5.48 -58.88 34.30
N ARG A 13 -4.20 -58.59 33.96
CA ARG A 13 -3.64 -57.22 34.05
C ARG A 13 -3.82 -56.44 32.75
N ASP A 14 -3.60 -57.09 31.61
CA ASP A 14 -3.69 -56.45 30.28
C ASP A 14 -5.14 -56.09 29.90
N LEU A 15 -6.13 -56.84 30.41
CA LEU A 15 -7.55 -56.50 30.27
C LEU A 15 -7.96 -55.28 31.10
N ALA A 16 -7.31 -55.02 32.24
CA ALA A 16 -7.58 -53.80 33.01
C ALA A 16 -7.04 -52.55 32.31
N SER A 17 -5.83 -52.64 31.73
CA SER A 17 -5.22 -51.54 30.96
C SER A 17 -6.04 -51.16 29.72
N LEU A 18 -6.66 -52.12 29.03
CA LEU A 18 -7.54 -51.84 27.89
C LEU A 18 -8.86 -51.17 28.29
N VAL A 19 -9.45 -51.51 29.44
CA VAL A 19 -10.66 -50.83 29.94
C VAL A 19 -10.36 -49.40 30.39
N VAL A 20 -9.23 -49.17 31.06
CA VAL A 20 -8.81 -47.81 31.47
C VAL A 20 -8.45 -46.94 30.26
N ALA A 21 -7.82 -47.47 29.22
CA ALA A 21 -7.61 -46.75 27.97
C ALA A 21 -8.94 -46.36 27.29
N GLY A 22 -9.94 -47.25 27.33
CA GLY A 22 -11.28 -46.98 26.82
C GLY A 22 -12.03 -45.90 27.60
N THR A 23 -11.96 -45.90 28.93
CA THR A 23 -12.66 -44.89 29.75
C THR A 23 -11.98 -43.52 29.72
N VAL A 24 -10.65 -43.43 29.56
CA VAL A 24 -9.97 -42.14 29.36
C VAL A 24 -10.33 -41.53 28.00
N ALA A 25 -10.43 -42.33 26.93
CA ALA A 25 -10.92 -41.86 25.63
C ALA A 25 -12.39 -41.39 25.70
N ALA A 26 -13.26 -42.12 26.41
CA ALA A 26 -14.66 -41.71 26.61
C ALA A 26 -14.81 -40.46 27.48
N ALA A 27 -13.93 -40.26 28.47
CA ALA A 27 -13.90 -39.04 29.29
C ALA A 27 -13.39 -37.83 28.50
N ALA A 28 -12.35 -37.99 27.67
CA ALA A 28 -11.83 -36.93 26.80
C ALA A 28 -12.85 -36.43 25.78
N CYS A 29 -13.74 -37.30 25.28
CA CYS A 29 -14.89 -36.93 24.45
C CYS A 29 -16.14 -36.52 25.26
N GLY A 30 -16.11 -36.61 26.60
CA GLY A 30 -17.27 -36.44 27.47
C GLY A 30 -17.39 -35.08 28.16
N THR A 31 -16.34 -34.26 28.17
CA THR A 31 -16.31 -32.93 28.81
C THR A 31 -16.09 -31.77 27.83
N VAL A 32 -16.31 -31.98 26.53
CA VAL A 32 -16.27 -30.93 25.48
C VAL A 32 -17.68 -30.62 24.95
N LEU A 33 -18.70 -30.70 25.83
CA LEU A 33 -20.04 -30.17 25.61
C LEU A 33 -20.55 -29.54 26.91
N LEU A 34 -21.17 -28.36 26.80
CA LEU A 34 -21.58 -27.41 27.86
C LEU A 34 -20.55 -26.38 28.34
N GLY A 35 -19.43 -26.27 27.63
CA GLY A 35 -19.00 -24.96 27.14
C GLY A 35 -19.40 -24.84 25.67
N TYR A 36 -20.65 -24.50 25.36
CA TYR A 36 -20.92 -23.91 24.05
C TYR A 36 -20.13 -22.59 24.02
N PRO A 37 -19.30 -22.30 23.00
CA PRO A 37 -19.09 -20.89 22.68
C PRO A 37 -20.49 -20.33 22.43
N GLY A 38 -20.88 -19.33 23.21
CA GLY A 38 -22.19 -18.70 23.00
C GLY A 38 -22.28 -18.31 21.53
N THR A 39 -23.32 -18.77 20.83
CA THR A 39 -23.60 -18.34 19.45
C THR A 39 -23.46 -16.84 19.42
N ALA A 40 -22.45 -16.31 18.71
CA ALA A 40 -22.02 -14.91 18.83
C ALA A 40 -23.25 -14.03 18.66
N SER A 41 -23.75 -13.54 19.81
CA SER A 41 -25.04 -12.87 19.84
C SER A 41 -24.76 -11.49 19.31
N ALA A 42 -25.21 -11.25 18.08
CA ALA A 42 -25.20 -9.93 17.47
C ALA A 42 -25.54 -8.89 18.55
N ASP A 43 -24.69 -7.88 18.71
CA ASP A 43 -24.95 -6.86 19.74
C ASP A 43 -26.38 -6.34 19.52
N PRO A 44 -27.22 -6.30 20.58
CA PRO A 44 -28.57 -5.76 20.47
C PRO A 44 -28.54 -4.44 19.72
N ILE A 45 -29.33 -4.35 18.64
CA ILE A 45 -29.31 -3.22 17.68
C ILE A 45 -29.44 -1.85 18.37
N GLU A 46 -30.03 -1.84 19.56
CA GLU A 46 -30.19 -0.70 20.47
C GLU A 46 -28.87 -0.12 21.02
N GLN A 47 -27.77 -0.88 21.01
CA GLN A 47 -26.43 -0.42 21.41
C GLN A 47 -25.79 0.50 20.35
N CYS A 48 -26.12 0.28 19.08
CA CYS A 48 -25.75 1.19 18.02
C CYS A 48 -26.69 2.40 18.02
N THR A 49 -26.11 3.58 17.91
CA THR A 49 -26.84 4.86 17.87
C THR A 49 -26.43 5.65 16.62
N ALA A 50 -26.99 6.85 16.44
CA ALA A 50 -26.50 7.76 15.40
C ALA A 50 -25.05 8.25 15.63
N THR A 51 -24.45 7.93 16.78
CA THR A 51 -23.14 8.43 17.24
C THR A 51 -22.30 7.36 17.95
N THR A 52 -22.63 6.07 17.84
CA THR A 52 -21.98 4.97 18.58
C THR A 52 -22.16 3.66 17.82
N GLY A 53 -21.09 2.87 17.69
CA GLY A 53 -21.09 1.66 16.88
C GLY A 53 -21.33 1.90 15.39
N ALA A 54 -21.48 0.82 14.62
CA ALA A 54 -21.95 0.85 13.25
C ALA A 54 -22.93 -0.31 13.00
N ILE A 55 -23.78 -0.19 11.98
CA ILE A 55 -24.73 -1.24 11.59
C ILE A 55 -24.32 -1.82 10.25
N VAL A 56 -24.41 -3.14 10.12
CA VAL A 56 -24.24 -3.85 8.85
C VAL A 56 -25.54 -4.54 8.44
N ALA A 57 -25.85 -4.47 7.15
CA ALA A 57 -27.09 -4.96 6.56
C ALA A 57 -26.80 -5.95 5.42
N VAL A 58 -27.10 -7.24 5.62
CA VAL A 58 -26.89 -8.29 4.59
C VAL A 58 -28.22 -8.66 3.95
N ASP A 59 -28.28 -8.56 2.62
CA ASP A 59 -29.50 -8.83 1.84
C ASP A 59 -29.55 -10.29 1.36
N PHE A 60 -30.48 -11.06 1.95
CA PHE A 60 -30.75 -12.45 1.55
C PHE A 60 -31.98 -12.60 0.63
N THR A 61 -32.53 -11.52 0.07
CA THR A 61 -33.73 -11.58 -0.81
C THR A 61 -33.55 -12.52 -2.01
N HIS A 62 -32.33 -12.66 -2.53
CA HIS A 62 -31.99 -13.59 -3.62
C HIS A 62 -32.40 -15.05 -3.31
N TRP A 63 -32.32 -15.47 -2.04
CA TRP A 63 -32.71 -16.81 -1.58
C TRP A 63 -34.04 -16.82 -0.82
N GLY A 64 -34.92 -15.83 -1.08
CA GLY A 64 -36.23 -15.70 -0.43
C GLY A 64 -36.18 -15.21 1.02
N GLY A 65 -35.03 -14.66 1.44
CA GLY A 65 -34.87 -13.97 2.72
C GLY A 65 -35.26 -12.50 2.65
N GLY A 66 -34.62 -11.69 3.48
CA GLY A 66 -34.73 -10.24 3.49
C GLY A 66 -33.43 -9.60 3.98
N VAL A 67 -33.44 -8.28 4.13
CA VAL A 67 -32.30 -7.54 4.70
C VAL A 67 -32.23 -7.80 6.21
N VAL A 68 -31.22 -8.57 6.63
CA VAL A 68 -30.90 -8.79 8.05
C VAL A 68 -29.91 -7.72 8.49
N ARG A 69 -30.10 -7.19 9.71
CA ARG A 69 -29.19 -6.21 10.32
C ARG A 69 -28.59 -6.73 11.61
N GLY A 70 -27.37 -6.32 11.89
CA GLY A 70 -26.76 -6.41 13.21
C GLY A 70 -25.89 -5.19 13.52
N CYS A 71 -25.40 -5.12 14.75
CA CYS A 71 -24.62 -4.01 15.31
C CYS A 71 -23.25 -4.52 15.77
N ASP A 72 -22.25 -3.65 15.74
CA ASP A 72 -21.07 -3.70 16.59
C ASP A 72 -20.94 -2.33 17.27
N ALA A 73 -20.87 -2.29 18.59
CA ALA A 73 -20.75 -1.03 19.34
C ALA A 73 -19.34 -0.38 19.24
N HIS A 74 -18.31 -1.17 18.91
CA HIS A 74 -16.89 -0.77 18.87
C HIS A 74 -16.12 -1.37 17.67
N PRO A 75 -16.60 -1.16 16.42
CA PRO A 75 -16.05 -1.80 15.25
C PRO A 75 -14.62 -1.35 14.97
N THR A 76 -13.72 -2.31 14.80
CA THR A 76 -12.31 -2.07 14.47
C THR A 76 -12.00 -2.25 12.98
N THR A 77 -12.81 -3.04 12.27
CA THR A 77 -12.88 -3.15 10.81
C THR A 77 -14.31 -3.48 10.37
N GLY A 78 -14.64 -3.32 9.09
CA GLY A 78 -15.93 -3.74 8.51
C GLY A 78 -16.15 -5.26 8.59
N MET A 79 -15.08 -6.06 8.54
CA MET A 79 -15.12 -7.51 8.76
C MET A 79 -15.46 -7.84 10.22
N ASN A 80 -14.87 -7.11 11.18
CA ASN A 80 -15.16 -7.29 12.60
C ASN A 80 -16.60 -6.85 12.92
N LEU A 81 -17.06 -5.73 12.35
CA LEU A 81 -18.48 -5.32 12.36
C LEU A 81 -19.38 -6.46 11.87
N LEU A 82 -19.07 -7.05 10.72
CA LEU A 82 -19.83 -8.16 10.12
C LEU A 82 -19.89 -9.41 11.03
N HIS A 83 -18.77 -9.81 11.63
CA HIS A 83 -18.73 -10.98 12.53
C HIS A 83 -19.40 -10.71 13.88
N ASN A 84 -19.14 -9.55 14.49
CA ASN A 84 -19.74 -9.14 15.77
C ASN A 84 -21.25 -8.90 15.65
N ALA A 85 -21.71 -8.47 14.48
CA ALA A 85 -23.13 -8.40 14.10
C ALA A 85 -23.80 -9.77 13.87
N GLY A 86 -23.12 -10.90 14.14
CA GLY A 86 -23.69 -12.24 14.09
C GLY A 86 -23.83 -12.83 12.70
N PHE A 87 -23.04 -12.36 11.73
CA PHE A 87 -22.89 -12.99 10.42
C PHE A 87 -21.65 -13.89 10.40
N THR A 88 -21.74 -14.97 9.64
CA THR A 88 -20.66 -15.93 9.41
C THR A 88 -20.25 -15.89 7.94
N THR A 89 -18.95 -15.84 7.70
CA THR A 89 -18.35 -15.81 6.36
C THR A 89 -17.75 -17.15 5.98
N THR A 90 -17.64 -17.43 4.68
CA THR A 90 -16.63 -18.37 4.14
C THR A 90 -15.87 -17.67 3.01
N GLY A 91 -14.54 -17.84 2.99
CA GLY A 91 -13.65 -17.33 1.95
C GLY A 91 -13.46 -18.27 0.77
N THR A 92 -12.66 -17.88 -0.22
CA THR A 92 -12.25 -18.76 -1.32
C THR A 92 -11.00 -19.58 -0.96
N GLU A 93 -10.76 -20.70 -1.65
CA GLU A 93 -9.50 -21.46 -1.51
C GLU A 93 -8.30 -20.70 -2.10
N HIS A 94 -8.52 -19.90 -3.17
CA HIS A 94 -7.50 -19.11 -3.85
C HIS A 94 -7.08 -17.84 -3.07
N ASP A 95 -8.05 -17.06 -2.59
CA ASP A 95 -7.85 -15.73 -2.00
C ASP A 95 -7.97 -15.73 -0.46
N GLY A 96 -8.35 -16.87 0.13
CA GLY A 96 -8.49 -17.05 1.57
C GLY A 96 -9.69 -16.31 2.18
N PRO A 97 -9.69 -16.08 3.52
CA PRO A 97 -10.81 -15.48 4.23
C PRO A 97 -11.04 -13.99 3.94
N ALA A 98 -10.14 -13.34 3.21
CA ALA A 98 -10.27 -11.93 2.82
C ALA A 98 -11.33 -11.71 1.72
N PHE A 99 -11.51 -12.68 0.82
CA PHE A 99 -12.54 -12.62 -0.22
C PHE A 99 -13.79 -13.40 0.22
N ILE A 100 -14.83 -12.69 0.69
CA ILE A 100 -16.07 -13.32 1.13
C ILE A 100 -16.82 -13.92 -0.06
N CYS A 101 -16.84 -15.25 -0.16
CA CYS A 101 -17.63 -15.94 -1.17
C CYS A 101 -19.01 -16.36 -0.63
N ARG A 102 -19.18 -16.57 0.69
CA ARG A 102 -20.48 -16.86 1.32
C ARG A 102 -20.74 -16.06 2.58
N LEU A 103 -22.01 -15.71 2.79
CA LEU A 103 -22.54 -15.15 4.04
C LEU A 103 -23.71 -15.99 4.57
N GLY A 104 -23.86 -16.05 5.89
CA GLY A 104 -25.00 -16.64 6.57
C GLY A 104 -25.15 -16.09 7.98
N THR A 105 -26.29 -16.26 8.62
CA THR A 105 -26.55 -15.74 9.99
C THR A 105 -27.58 -16.60 10.69
N GLY A 106 -27.45 -16.79 12.01
CA GLY A 106 -28.37 -17.63 12.79
C GLY A 106 -29.85 -17.18 12.73
N THR A 107 -30.10 -15.92 12.33
CA THR A 107 -31.45 -15.36 12.16
C THR A 107 -32.10 -15.72 10.82
N PHE A 108 -31.33 -16.16 9.81
CA PHE A 108 -31.84 -16.58 8.50
C PHE A 108 -31.55 -18.06 8.23
N ASN A 109 -32.62 -18.80 7.90
CA ASN A 109 -32.60 -20.23 7.55
C ASN A 109 -31.68 -21.12 8.43
N GLY A 110 -31.64 -20.84 9.74
CA GLY A 110 -30.88 -21.61 10.72
C GLY A 110 -29.35 -21.46 10.67
N GLY A 111 -28.82 -20.39 10.06
CA GLY A 111 -27.37 -20.20 9.90
C GLY A 111 -26.77 -20.79 8.63
N ALA A 112 -27.61 -21.21 7.67
CA ALA A 112 -27.15 -21.62 6.36
C ALA A 112 -26.38 -20.49 5.65
N GLN A 113 -25.25 -20.82 5.03
CA GLN A 113 -24.44 -19.88 4.25
C GLN A 113 -24.76 -19.95 2.76
N TYR A 114 -24.73 -18.79 2.12
CA TYR A 114 -25.15 -18.54 0.74
C TYR A 114 -24.10 -17.76 -0.05
N PRO A 115 -23.82 -18.10 -1.32
CA PRO A 115 -24.43 -19.18 -2.09
C PRO A 115 -24.09 -20.56 -1.55
N THR A 116 -24.95 -21.54 -1.77
CA THR A 116 -24.69 -22.91 -1.34
C THR A 116 -23.49 -23.50 -2.10
N PRO A 117 -22.80 -24.53 -1.57
CA PRO A 117 -21.67 -25.18 -2.26
C PRO A 117 -21.99 -25.83 -3.61
N ALA A 118 -23.26 -25.85 -4.03
CA ALA A 118 -23.69 -26.30 -5.36
C ALA A 118 -23.91 -25.15 -6.36
N GLU A 119 -24.02 -23.90 -5.88
CA GLU A 119 -24.18 -22.69 -6.69
C GLU A 119 -22.82 -22.02 -6.95
N GLU A 120 -21.99 -21.88 -5.90
CA GLU A 120 -20.60 -21.42 -5.98
C GLU A 120 -19.73 -22.36 -5.12
N PRO A 121 -18.74 -23.08 -5.68
CA PRO A 121 -17.85 -23.96 -4.90
C PRO A 121 -16.88 -23.19 -3.98
N CYS A 122 -16.52 -21.95 -4.31
CA CYS A 122 -15.49 -21.12 -3.66
C CYS A 122 -14.05 -21.61 -3.80
N VAL A 123 -13.70 -22.28 -4.90
CA VAL A 123 -12.28 -22.61 -5.17
C VAL A 123 -11.54 -21.37 -5.65
N ASN A 124 -12.11 -20.65 -6.62
CA ASN A 124 -11.56 -19.42 -7.17
C ASN A 124 -12.41 -18.20 -6.75
N THR A 125 -11.95 -17.00 -7.08
CA THR A 125 -12.72 -15.76 -6.98
C THR A 125 -14.04 -15.85 -7.79
N PRO A 126 -15.21 -15.58 -7.17
CA PRO A 126 -16.51 -15.54 -7.85
C PRO A 126 -16.57 -14.59 -9.05
N GLN A 127 -17.45 -14.89 -10.00
CA GLN A 127 -17.59 -14.10 -11.23
C GLN A 127 -18.36 -12.80 -10.98
N ALA A 128 -17.99 -11.71 -11.67
CA ALA A 128 -18.63 -10.39 -11.54
C ALA A 128 -20.14 -10.36 -11.87
N THR A 129 -20.68 -11.43 -12.47
CA THR A 129 -22.11 -11.63 -12.71
C THR A 129 -22.90 -12.07 -11.47
N ALA A 130 -22.25 -12.61 -10.43
CA ALA A 130 -22.87 -13.05 -9.19
C ALA A 130 -21.83 -13.17 -8.04
N TYR A 131 -21.72 -12.13 -7.21
CA TYR A 131 -20.87 -12.13 -6.01
C TYR A 131 -21.47 -11.27 -4.89
N TRP A 132 -20.91 -11.37 -3.68
CA TRP A 132 -21.23 -10.49 -2.56
C TRP A 132 -20.53 -9.14 -2.72
N SER A 133 -21.27 -8.15 -3.21
CA SER A 133 -20.82 -6.76 -3.33
C SER A 133 -20.94 -6.02 -2.00
N TYR A 134 -20.03 -5.07 -1.75
CA TYR A 134 -19.85 -4.38 -0.47
C TYR A 134 -20.06 -2.87 -0.62
N TRP A 135 -20.89 -2.30 0.24
CA TRP A 135 -21.37 -0.92 0.15
C TRP A 135 -21.33 -0.23 1.51
N ILE A 136 -21.06 1.07 1.53
CA ILE A 136 -20.96 1.90 2.74
C ILE A 136 -21.79 3.18 2.61
N ALA A 137 -22.24 3.72 3.74
CA ALA A 137 -22.86 5.03 3.85
C ALA A 137 -22.58 5.68 5.21
N GLU A 138 -21.80 6.76 5.18
CA GLU A 138 -21.32 7.50 6.36
C GLU A 138 -22.46 8.14 7.19
N PRO A 139 -22.20 8.53 8.46
CA PRO A 139 -23.12 9.31 9.29
C PRO A 139 -23.87 10.43 8.55
N GLY A 140 -25.17 10.20 8.28
CA GLY A 140 -26.07 11.13 7.59
C GLY A 140 -26.22 10.97 6.08
N GLN A 141 -25.41 10.13 5.41
CA GLN A 141 -25.53 9.87 3.97
C GLN A 141 -26.84 9.14 3.62
N GLN A 142 -27.44 9.54 2.50
CA GLN A 142 -28.75 9.08 2.02
C GLN A 142 -28.69 8.08 0.86
N ALA A 143 -27.50 7.86 0.30
CA ALA A 143 -27.22 6.93 -0.80
C ALA A 143 -26.06 5.99 -0.41
N TRP A 144 -25.99 4.84 -1.07
CA TRP A 144 -24.89 3.89 -0.90
C TRP A 144 -23.72 4.25 -1.82
N SER A 145 -22.51 4.14 -1.31
CA SER A 145 -21.28 4.13 -2.11
C SER A 145 -20.73 2.70 -2.18
N TYR A 146 -20.33 2.26 -3.38
CA TYR A 146 -19.63 0.99 -3.54
C TYR A 146 -18.24 1.08 -2.90
N SER A 147 -17.86 0.10 -2.08
CA SER A 147 -16.60 0.16 -1.36
C SER A 147 -15.41 -0.14 -2.29
N ARG A 148 -14.49 0.81 -2.38
CA ARG A 148 -13.18 0.62 -3.03
C ARG A 148 -12.17 -0.16 -2.14
N PHE A 149 -12.55 -0.51 -0.92
CA PHE A 149 -11.73 -1.24 0.05
C PHE A 149 -12.42 -2.53 0.52
N GLY A 150 -11.63 -3.57 0.80
CA GLY A 150 -12.14 -4.78 1.42
C GLY A 150 -12.55 -4.53 2.88
N ALA A 151 -13.57 -5.24 3.37
CA ALA A 151 -14.04 -5.12 4.76
C ALA A 151 -12.96 -5.39 5.82
N GLY A 152 -11.92 -6.14 5.49
CA GLY A 152 -10.75 -6.35 6.37
C GLY A 152 -9.90 -5.09 6.60
N THR A 153 -10.03 -4.05 5.76
CA THR A 153 -9.28 -2.79 5.86
C THR A 153 -10.16 -1.56 6.04
N GLN A 154 -11.43 -1.59 5.64
CA GLN A 154 -12.43 -0.56 5.97
C GLN A 154 -12.58 -0.40 7.49
N LYS A 155 -12.69 0.84 7.98
CA LYS A 155 -12.79 1.20 9.41
C LYS A 155 -14.08 2.00 9.67
N PRO A 156 -15.16 1.36 10.15
CA PRO A 156 -16.47 1.99 10.25
C PRO A 156 -16.50 3.15 11.25
N LYS A 157 -17.07 4.29 10.87
CA LYS A 157 -17.25 5.46 11.73
C LYS A 157 -18.42 5.26 12.73
N PRO A 158 -18.43 5.92 13.90
CA PRO A 158 -19.58 5.88 14.80
C PRO A 158 -20.84 6.44 14.13
N GLY A 159 -21.88 5.61 14.01
CA GLY A 159 -23.09 5.90 13.25
C GLY A 159 -23.00 5.61 11.74
N GLU A 160 -21.97 4.92 11.25
CA GLU A 160 -21.90 4.43 9.87
C GLU A 160 -22.89 3.28 9.64
N VAL A 161 -23.30 3.09 8.38
CA VAL A 161 -23.97 1.86 7.96
C VAL A 161 -23.28 1.23 6.77
N GLU A 162 -23.15 -0.09 6.79
CA GLU A 162 -22.59 -0.91 5.72
C GLU A 162 -23.64 -1.88 5.17
N ALA A 163 -23.50 -2.31 3.92
CA ALA A 163 -24.38 -3.27 3.29
C ALA A 163 -23.63 -4.30 2.43
N TRP A 164 -24.16 -5.52 2.41
CA TRP A 164 -23.73 -6.62 1.56
C TRP A 164 -24.90 -7.12 0.74
N VAL A 165 -24.77 -7.09 -0.59
CA VAL A 165 -25.83 -7.56 -1.51
C VAL A 165 -25.26 -8.50 -2.57
N TYR A 166 -25.99 -9.59 -2.84
CA TYR A 166 -25.54 -10.63 -3.77
C TYR A 166 -26.15 -10.45 -5.16
N GLY A 167 -25.30 -10.33 -6.18
CA GLY A 167 -25.74 -10.21 -7.56
C GLY A 167 -24.63 -9.82 -8.53
N GLY A 168 -25.01 -9.40 -9.74
CA GLY A 168 -24.11 -8.78 -10.70
C GLY A 168 -23.88 -7.32 -10.35
N THR A 169 -22.63 -6.92 -10.16
CA THR A 169 -22.21 -5.55 -9.80
C THR A 169 -20.97 -5.23 -10.61
N ASP A 170 -20.99 -4.14 -11.39
CA ASP A 170 -19.85 -3.73 -12.20
C ASP A 170 -18.67 -3.24 -11.35
N ILE A 171 -17.50 -3.16 -11.98
CA ILE A 171 -16.22 -2.81 -11.32
C ILE A 171 -16.25 -1.40 -10.70
N GLY A 172 -17.13 -0.50 -11.17
CA GLY A 172 -17.32 0.84 -10.62
C GLY A 172 -18.48 0.97 -9.63
N GLY A 173 -19.29 -0.08 -9.41
CA GLY A 173 -20.51 0.01 -8.58
C GLY A 173 -21.57 0.96 -9.13
N THR A 174 -21.62 1.16 -10.46
CA THR A 174 -22.65 1.99 -11.12
C THR A 174 -23.99 1.28 -11.28
N SER A 175 -24.00 -0.03 -11.05
CA SER A 175 -25.12 -0.95 -11.02
C SER A 175 -24.96 -1.95 -9.85
N GLY A 176 -26.01 -2.72 -9.54
CA GLY A 176 -25.95 -3.70 -8.44
C GLY A 176 -26.11 -3.12 -7.02
N ALA A 177 -26.38 -1.82 -6.89
CA ALA A 177 -26.57 -1.14 -5.62
C ALA A 177 -27.74 -1.71 -4.78
N PRO A 178 -27.72 -1.57 -3.45
CA PRO A 178 -28.77 -2.12 -2.59
C PRO A 178 -30.15 -1.53 -2.85
N ASN A 179 -31.18 -2.38 -2.92
CA ASN A 179 -32.58 -1.98 -3.17
C ASN A 179 -33.29 -1.34 -1.94
N PHE A 180 -32.52 -0.86 -0.96
CA PHE A 180 -32.97 -0.24 0.28
C PHE A 180 -32.05 0.96 0.60
N THR A 181 -32.51 1.95 1.36
CA THR A 181 -31.69 3.16 1.65
C THR A 181 -30.84 2.99 2.92
N PRO A 182 -29.73 3.73 3.08
CA PRO A 182 -29.00 3.81 4.35
C PRO A 182 -29.92 4.16 5.53
N ASP A 183 -30.82 5.12 5.35
CA ASP A 183 -31.79 5.55 6.36
C ASP A 183 -32.83 4.48 6.74
N SER A 184 -33.07 3.46 5.90
CA SER A 184 -33.93 2.33 6.28
C SER A 184 -33.23 1.37 7.25
N VAL A 185 -31.89 1.30 7.23
CA VAL A 185 -31.10 0.39 8.07
C VAL A 185 -30.47 1.06 9.29
N ARG A 186 -30.29 2.39 9.28
CA ARG A 186 -29.75 3.20 10.38
C ARG A 186 -30.35 2.95 11.76
N ALA A 187 -29.52 3.14 12.78
CA ALA A 187 -29.93 3.26 14.17
C ALA A 187 -30.76 4.54 14.36
N ARG A 188 -31.88 4.44 15.10
CA ARG A 188 -32.82 5.55 15.31
C ARG A 188 -32.92 6.01 16.77
N ASN A 189 -32.06 5.47 17.64
CA ASN A 189 -31.99 5.82 19.05
C ASN A 189 -31.03 7.00 19.24
N GLY A 190 -31.53 8.22 19.05
CA GLY A 190 -30.76 9.46 19.17
C GLY A 190 -31.65 10.70 19.16
N GLY A 191 -31.16 11.82 19.68
CA GLY A 191 -31.88 13.10 19.75
C GLY A 191 -32.17 13.73 18.36
N PRO A 192 -33.00 14.79 18.31
CA PRO A 192 -33.58 15.29 17.06
C PRO A 192 -32.54 15.84 16.08
N SER A 193 -32.67 15.43 14.82
CA SER A 193 -31.94 16.01 13.68
C SER A 193 -32.38 17.46 13.40
N PRO A 194 -31.47 18.39 13.07
CA PRO A 194 -31.81 19.73 12.62
C PRO A 194 -32.33 19.70 11.18
N SER A 195 -33.66 19.59 11.02
CA SER A 195 -34.33 19.77 9.73
C SER A 195 -34.05 21.16 9.15
N ALA A 196 -33.88 21.22 7.83
CA ALA A 196 -33.60 22.45 7.08
C ALA A 196 -34.84 23.36 6.89
N SER A 197 -34.59 24.54 6.30
CA SER A 197 -35.53 25.57 5.79
C SER A 197 -35.92 26.68 6.80
N PRO A 198 -36.26 27.91 6.35
CA PRO A 198 -35.27 28.83 5.77
C PRO A 198 -35.35 30.27 6.33
N SER A 199 -34.45 31.15 5.82
CA SER A 199 -34.46 32.62 5.92
C SER A 199 -33.90 33.29 7.19
N ALA A 200 -32.69 33.85 7.07
CA ALA A 200 -32.22 34.97 7.89
C ALA A 200 -31.22 35.86 7.12
N THR A 201 -31.47 37.16 7.17
CA THR A 201 -30.72 38.30 6.57
C THR A 201 -29.20 38.25 6.80
N PRO A 202 -28.36 38.70 5.84
CA PRO A 202 -26.89 38.63 5.97
C PRO A 202 -26.36 39.44 7.15
N THR A 203 -25.51 38.81 7.95
CA THR A 203 -24.71 39.46 9.01
C THR A 203 -23.24 39.41 8.62
N THR A 204 -22.63 40.58 8.41
CA THR A 204 -21.22 40.70 8.04
C THR A 204 -20.31 40.33 9.21
N SER A 205 -19.48 39.31 9.03
CA SER A 205 -18.31 39.00 9.88
C SER A 205 -17.02 39.36 9.13
N PRO A 206 -15.91 39.70 9.81
CA PRO A 206 -14.82 40.46 9.20
C PRO A 206 -13.93 39.64 8.25
N SER A 207 -13.36 40.32 7.26
CA SER A 207 -12.34 39.75 6.38
C SER A 207 -11.12 39.27 7.17
N PRO A 208 -10.53 38.10 6.86
CA PRO A 208 -9.27 37.67 7.46
C PRO A 208 -8.14 38.58 6.98
N THR A 209 -7.59 39.38 7.88
CA THR A 209 -6.44 40.24 7.58
C THR A 209 -5.14 39.42 7.51
N GLY A 210 -4.77 39.02 6.29
CA GLY A 210 -3.37 38.85 5.90
C GLY A 210 -2.57 37.76 6.62
N SER A 211 -3.01 36.50 6.52
CA SER A 211 -2.03 35.42 6.34
C SER A 211 -1.47 35.51 4.91
N PRO A 212 -0.19 35.18 4.65
CA PRO A 212 0.32 35.10 3.28
C PRO A 212 -0.46 34.01 2.53
N SER A 213 -0.93 34.32 1.31
CA SER A 213 -1.57 33.33 0.44
C SER A 213 -0.60 32.18 0.20
N ALA A 214 -1.02 30.96 0.55
CA ALA A 214 -0.32 29.77 0.13
C ALA A 214 -0.29 29.75 -1.40
N THR A 215 0.91 29.65 -1.96
CA THR A 215 1.14 29.39 -3.38
C THR A 215 1.65 27.97 -3.48
N GLY A 216 0.89 27.10 -4.16
CA GLY A 216 1.32 25.72 -4.38
C GLY A 216 2.63 25.67 -5.15
N ASP A 217 3.44 24.65 -4.90
CA ASP A 217 4.75 24.44 -5.51
C ASP A 217 4.61 23.57 -6.78
N PRO A 218 4.68 24.15 -7.99
CA PRO A 218 4.63 23.38 -9.23
C PRO A 218 5.90 22.53 -9.45
N ALA A 219 7.05 22.88 -8.86
CA ALA A 219 8.25 22.06 -8.97
C ALA A 219 8.13 20.78 -8.14
N ALA A 220 7.53 20.86 -6.95
CA ALA A 220 7.21 19.68 -6.14
C ALA A 220 6.18 18.77 -6.84
N ALA A 221 5.11 19.31 -7.40
CA ALA A 221 4.12 18.54 -8.16
C ALA A 221 4.72 17.86 -9.41
N ALA A 222 5.62 18.54 -10.12
CA ALA A 222 6.34 17.95 -11.25
C ALA A 222 7.31 16.84 -10.81
N ALA A 223 8.04 17.05 -9.70
CA ALA A 223 8.90 16.02 -9.12
C ALA A 223 8.10 14.78 -8.69
N TRP A 224 6.93 15.00 -8.09
CA TRP A 224 5.99 13.93 -7.71
C TRP A 224 5.55 13.11 -8.93
N LEU A 225 5.12 13.77 -10.01
CA LEU A 225 4.72 13.10 -11.26
C LEU A 225 5.88 12.33 -11.90
N ALA A 226 7.07 12.92 -11.94
CA ALA A 226 8.27 12.24 -12.43
C ALA A 226 8.61 11.00 -11.59
N GLY A 227 8.31 11.02 -10.28
CA GLY A 227 8.45 9.90 -9.34
C GLY A 227 7.39 8.79 -9.45
N GLN A 228 6.40 8.92 -10.34
CA GLN A 228 5.45 7.84 -10.67
C GLN A 228 5.78 7.13 -12.00
N LEU A 229 6.75 7.65 -12.78
CA LEU A 229 7.09 7.10 -14.08
C LEU A 229 7.84 5.77 -13.96
N VAL A 230 7.25 4.69 -14.46
CA VAL A 230 7.90 3.39 -14.64
C VAL A 230 8.99 3.54 -15.72
N GLY A 231 10.16 2.95 -15.46
CA GLY A 231 11.38 3.20 -16.24
C GLY A 231 11.91 4.65 -16.18
N GLY A 232 11.19 5.56 -15.51
CA GLY A 232 11.32 7.00 -15.68
C GLY A 232 10.83 7.52 -17.05
N ASP A 233 10.08 6.73 -17.82
CA ASP A 233 9.68 7.06 -19.20
C ASP A 233 8.19 6.88 -19.54
N HIS A 234 7.38 6.18 -18.72
CA HIS A 234 5.93 6.11 -18.94
C HIS A 234 5.11 5.90 -17.66
N MET A 235 3.80 6.13 -17.74
CA MET A 235 2.83 5.72 -16.73
C MET A 235 2.27 4.34 -17.10
N GLU A 236 2.27 3.40 -16.15
CA GLU A 236 1.58 2.10 -16.31
C GLU A 236 0.06 2.25 -16.15
N ASN A 237 -0.70 1.38 -16.81
CA ASN A 237 -2.16 1.32 -16.68
C ASN A 237 -2.54 0.49 -15.45
N TRP A 238 -3.30 1.09 -14.53
CA TRP A 238 -3.74 0.45 -13.28
C TRP A 238 -4.73 -0.71 -13.50
N ALA A 239 -5.43 -0.75 -14.63
CA ALA A 239 -6.50 -1.71 -14.92
C ALA A 239 -6.08 -2.87 -15.84
N ALA A 240 -4.93 -2.78 -16.52
CA ALA A 240 -4.39 -3.83 -17.39
C ALA A 240 -2.87 -3.64 -17.58
N PRO A 241 -2.04 -4.70 -17.64
CA PRO A 241 -0.60 -4.55 -17.79
C PRO A 241 -0.19 -3.81 -19.07
N GLY A 242 0.67 -2.80 -18.96
CA GLY A 242 1.21 -2.02 -20.07
C GLY A 242 0.87 -0.53 -19.99
N PRO A 243 1.52 0.31 -20.82
CA PRO A 243 1.48 1.77 -20.71
C PRO A 243 0.09 2.37 -20.87
N ASP A 244 -0.29 3.26 -19.95
CA ASP A 244 -1.36 4.24 -20.16
C ASP A 244 -0.79 5.40 -20.98
N TYR A 245 -0.82 5.26 -22.30
CA TYR A 245 -0.35 6.31 -23.23
C TYR A 245 -1.09 7.66 -23.03
N PRO A 246 -2.42 7.72 -22.82
CA PRO A 246 -3.10 8.97 -22.45
C PRO A 246 -2.56 9.65 -21.19
N ARG A 247 -2.32 8.89 -20.11
CA ARG A 247 -1.74 9.39 -18.86
C ARG A 247 -0.33 9.90 -19.12
N THR A 248 0.49 9.08 -19.75
CA THR A 248 1.87 9.39 -20.16
C THR A 248 1.96 10.69 -20.99
N ALA A 249 1.02 10.92 -21.91
CA ALA A 249 0.94 12.15 -22.71
C ALA A 249 0.52 13.38 -21.89
N LEU A 250 -0.45 13.25 -20.98
CA LEU A 250 -0.85 14.34 -20.09
C LEU A 250 0.23 14.67 -19.05
N THR A 251 0.95 13.66 -18.54
CA THR A 251 2.15 13.82 -17.72
C THR A 251 3.23 14.61 -18.48
N ALA A 252 3.50 14.27 -19.74
CA ALA A 252 4.47 15.01 -20.56
C ALA A 252 4.09 16.50 -20.71
N ILE A 253 2.81 16.80 -20.90
CA ILE A 253 2.32 18.18 -20.99
C ILE A 253 2.47 18.92 -19.64
N ALA A 254 2.21 18.25 -18.52
CA ALA A 254 2.35 18.84 -17.19
C ALA A 254 3.83 19.04 -16.77
N LEU A 255 4.73 18.10 -17.11
CA LEU A 255 6.18 18.27 -16.93
C LEU A 255 6.74 19.37 -17.85
N ALA A 256 6.23 19.50 -19.07
CA ALA A 256 6.54 20.59 -19.98
C ALA A 256 6.12 21.96 -19.41
N ALA A 257 4.94 22.05 -18.77
CA ALA A 257 4.48 23.25 -18.07
C ALA A 257 5.39 23.64 -16.91
N ALA A 258 5.91 22.66 -16.16
CA ALA A 258 6.76 22.89 -15.00
C ALA A 258 8.18 23.35 -15.35
N GLY A 259 8.79 22.80 -16.41
CA GLY A 259 10.15 23.14 -16.83
C GLY A 259 11.25 22.79 -15.80
N THR A 260 10.99 21.83 -14.90
CA THR A 260 11.92 21.43 -13.82
C THR A 260 12.37 19.97 -13.90
N GLN A 261 11.81 19.18 -14.82
CA GLN A 261 11.98 17.71 -14.87
C GLN A 261 12.47 17.21 -16.24
N ASP A 262 13.29 18.01 -16.92
CA ASP A 262 13.76 17.78 -18.29
C ASP A 262 14.36 16.39 -18.58
N PRO A 263 15.05 15.69 -17.65
CA PRO A 263 15.47 14.31 -17.88
C PRO A 263 14.30 13.32 -18.01
N ALA A 264 13.26 13.49 -17.19
CA ALA A 264 12.04 12.70 -17.28
C ALA A 264 11.21 13.10 -18.50
N LEU A 265 10.99 14.40 -18.74
CA LEU A 265 10.27 14.90 -19.91
C LEU A 265 10.86 14.38 -21.22
N ARG A 266 12.19 14.40 -21.39
CA ARG A 266 12.85 13.86 -22.60
C ARG A 266 12.66 12.35 -22.75
N LYS A 267 12.68 11.58 -21.66
CA LYS A 267 12.38 10.15 -21.67
C LYS A 267 10.93 9.91 -22.12
N VAL A 268 9.96 10.58 -21.49
CA VAL A 268 8.53 10.43 -21.80
C VAL A 268 8.20 10.82 -23.23
N VAL A 269 8.77 11.91 -23.74
CA VAL A 269 8.59 12.32 -25.14
C VAL A 269 9.19 11.30 -26.12
N ALA A 270 10.34 10.71 -25.80
CA ALA A 270 10.95 9.66 -26.62
C ALA A 270 10.14 8.34 -26.58
N PHE A 271 9.57 7.99 -25.41
CA PHE A 271 8.66 6.84 -25.26
C PHE A 271 7.42 7.01 -26.13
N LEU A 272 6.76 8.18 -26.07
CA LEU A 272 5.58 8.49 -26.87
C LEU A 272 5.88 8.54 -28.37
N ASP A 273 7.07 9.01 -28.76
CA ASP A 273 7.53 9.00 -30.16
C ASP A 273 7.64 7.55 -30.69
N ALA A 274 8.32 6.68 -29.92
CA ALA A 274 8.51 5.27 -30.27
C ALA A 274 7.22 4.45 -30.31
N HIS A 275 6.21 4.82 -29.49
CA HIS A 275 4.94 4.10 -29.38
C HIS A 275 3.76 4.84 -30.03
N THR A 276 4.00 5.86 -30.86
CA THR A 276 2.95 6.67 -31.50
C THR A 276 1.93 5.81 -32.26
N ASP A 277 2.34 4.80 -33.02
CA ASP A 277 1.41 3.89 -33.71
C ASP A 277 0.52 3.09 -32.75
N ALA A 278 1.08 2.61 -31.63
CA ALA A 278 0.36 1.79 -30.67
C ALA A 278 -0.67 2.58 -29.86
N PHE A 279 -0.43 3.88 -29.65
CA PHE A 279 -1.42 4.79 -29.07
C PHE A 279 -2.44 5.26 -30.12
N LEU A 280 -1.99 5.64 -31.32
CA LEU A 280 -2.83 6.21 -32.38
C LEU A 280 -3.82 5.19 -32.96
N HIS A 281 -3.47 3.90 -33.02
CA HIS A 281 -4.29 2.85 -33.64
C HIS A 281 -4.60 1.71 -32.64
N PRO A 282 -5.47 1.93 -31.63
CA PRO A 282 -5.80 0.93 -30.62
C PRO A 282 -6.55 -0.30 -31.19
N ASP A 283 -7.25 -0.14 -32.32
CA ASP A 283 -7.86 -1.24 -33.09
C ASP A 283 -6.84 -2.00 -33.97
N GLY A 284 -5.55 -1.69 -33.87
CA GLY A 284 -4.46 -2.24 -34.68
C GLY A 284 -4.19 -1.46 -35.97
N PRO A 285 -3.10 -1.76 -36.70
CA PRO A 285 -2.51 -0.87 -37.73
C PRO A 285 -3.34 -0.55 -38.98
N THR A 286 -4.54 -1.12 -39.10
CA THR A 286 -5.50 -0.83 -40.18
C THR A 286 -6.77 -0.14 -39.67
N GLY A 287 -6.88 0.13 -38.37
CA GLY A 287 -7.95 0.91 -37.77
C GLY A 287 -7.78 2.41 -38.04
N ALA A 288 -8.90 3.14 -38.03
CA ALA A 288 -8.86 4.60 -38.06
C ALA A 288 -8.09 5.16 -36.84
N PRO A 289 -7.41 6.31 -36.94
CA PRO A 289 -6.71 6.90 -35.82
C PRO A 289 -7.70 7.31 -34.71
N ASP A 290 -7.32 7.08 -33.45
CA ASP A 290 -8.07 7.56 -32.30
C ASP A 290 -7.90 9.07 -32.11
N THR A 291 -9.02 9.78 -31.96
CA THR A 291 -9.05 11.24 -31.80
C THR A 291 -8.32 11.70 -30.53
N ARG A 292 -8.47 10.98 -29.41
CA ARG A 292 -7.84 11.33 -28.13
C ARG A 292 -6.32 11.12 -28.21
N ALA A 293 -5.86 10.06 -28.86
CA ALA A 293 -4.45 9.82 -29.14
C ALA A 293 -3.84 10.87 -30.06
N ALA A 294 -4.47 11.15 -31.20
CA ALA A 294 -4.00 12.15 -32.16
C ALA A 294 -3.89 13.54 -31.50
N ALA A 295 -4.93 13.96 -30.77
CA ALA A 295 -4.93 15.24 -30.08
C ALA A 295 -3.88 15.32 -28.96
N LEU A 296 -3.78 14.31 -28.09
CA LEU A 296 -2.81 14.34 -26.98
C LEU A 296 -1.37 14.29 -27.48
N LEU A 297 -1.05 13.46 -28.49
CA LEU A 297 0.29 13.43 -29.09
C LEU A 297 0.63 14.75 -29.81
N ALA A 298 -0.33 15.38 -30.49
CA ALA A 298 -0.12 16.68 -31.12
C ALA A 298 0.12 17.79 -30.07
N LEU A 299 -0.59 17.74 -28.93
CA LEU A 299 -0.37 18.63 -27.80
C LEU A 299 0.99 18.39 -27.13
N VAL A 300 1.46 17.14 -26.99
CA VAL A 300 2.83 16.83 -26.53
C VAL A 300 3.87 17.41 -27.48
N ALA A 301 3.69 17.25 -28.79
CA ALA A 301 4.59 17.81 -29.81
C ALA A 301 4.68 19.34 -29.69
N GLU A 302 3.54 20.03 -29.75
CA GLU A 302 3.42 21.49 -29.62
C GLU A 302 3.89 22.03 -28.26
N SER A 303 3.79 21.24 -27.19
CA SER A 303 4.27 21.63 -25.85
C SER A 303 5.78 21.45 -25.72
N THR A 304 6.42 20.67 -26.57
CA THR A 304 7.87 20.34 -26.50
C THR A 304 8.67 20.87 -27.69
N GLY A 305 8.06 21.71 -28.53
CA GLY A 305 8.71 22.32 -29.70
C GLY A 305 8.93 21.36 -30.88
N ARG A 306 8.23 20.23 -30.91
CA ARG A 306 8.27 19.25 -32.01
C ARG A 306 7.08 19.48 -32.95
N ASP A 307 7.23 19.13 -34.23
CA ASP A 307 6.17 19.29 -35.22
C ASP A 307 5.09 18.19 -35.07
N PRO A 308 3.81 18.52 -34.79
CA PRO A 308 2.73 17.54 -34.73
C PRO A 308 2.44 16.85 -36.07
N ARG A 309 2.99 17.34 -37.19
CA ARG A 309 2.87 16.70 -38.52
C ARG A 309 3.91 15.60 -38.77
N ALA A 310 4.87 15.41 -37.85
CA ALA A 310 5.96 14.44 -37.98
C ALA A 310 6.29 13.67 -36.69
N PHE A 311 5.56 13.88 -35.59
CA PHE A 311 5.77 13.18 -34.33
C PHE A 311 5.52 11.67 -34.50
N GLY A 312 6.44 10.82 -34.04
CA GLY A 312 6.41 9.37 -34.27
C GLY A 312 6.38 8.95 -35.74
N GLY A 313 6.71 9.85 -36.67
CA GLY A 313 6.54 9.61 -38.11
C GLY A 313 5.08 9.61 -38.58
N ARG A 314 4.17 10.29 -37.87
CA ARG A 314 2.75 10.47 -38.24
C ARG A 314 2.40 11.94 -38.35
N ASP A 315 1.45 12.25 -39.25
CA ASP A 315 0.79 13.55 -39.28
C ASP A 315 -0.48 13.49 -38.41
N LEU A 316 -0.33 13.97 -37.18
CA LEU A 316 -1.42 13.98 -36.18
C LEU A 316 -2.44 15.08 -36.45
N VAL A 317 -2.08 16.07 -37.28
CA VAL A 317 -2.97 17.13 -37.75
C VAL A 317 -3.91 16.57 -38.81
N ALA A 318 -3.36 15.86 -39.80
CA ALA A 318 -4.14 15.12 -40.81
C ALA A 318 -5.03 14.05 -40.16
N ALA A 319 -4.52 13.33 -39.15
CA ALA A 319 -5.31 12.36 -38.39
C ALA A 319 -6.60 12.98 -37.80
N LEU A 320 -6.56 14.25 -37.36
CA LEU A 320 -7.72 14.98 -36.86
C LEU A 320 -8.57 15.64 -37.97
N THR A 321 -7.98 16.22 -39.01
CA THR A 321 -8.76 16.90 -40.07
C THR A 321 -9.51 15.96 -40.99
N ASP A 322 -8.94 14.78 -41.25
CA ASP A 322 -9.42 13.88 -42.30
C ASP A 322 -10.47 12.88 -41.75
N HIS A 323 -10.64 12.83 -40.42
CA HIS A 323 -11.55 11.94 -39.70
C HIS A 323 -12.62 12.72 -38.92
N VAL A 324 -13.26 13.70 -39.57
CA VAL A 324 -14.46 14.38 -39.06
C VAL A 324 -15.70 13.73 -39.66
N CYS A 325 -16.60 13.23 -38.82
CA CYS A 325 -17.80 12.51 -39.24
C CYS A 325 -18.73 13.39 -40.08
N THR A 326 -19.28 12.82 -41.15
CA THR A 326 -20.24 13.48 -42.05
C THR A 326 -21.70 13.25 -41.63
N GLY A 327 -21.97 12.29 -40.74
CA GLY A 327 -23.30 12.00 -40.23
C GLY A 327 -23.32 11.19 -38.92
N ALA A 328 -24.52 11.04 -38.35
CA ALA A 328 -24.77 10.19 -37.19
C ALA A 328 -24.60 8.70 -37.53
N GLY A 329 -24.04 7.92 -36.61
CA GLY A 329 -23.84 6.48 -36.78
C GLY A 329 -22.68 6.09 -37.72
N GLU A 330 -21.93 7.06 -38.25
CA GLU A 330 -20.80 6.79 -39.14
C GLU A 330 -19.74 5.92 -38.42
N SER A 331 -19.37 4.81 -39.05
CA SER A 331 -18.53 3.73 -38.48
C SER A 331 -18.94 3.23 -37.08
N GLY A 332 -20.19 3.48 -36.64
CA GLY A 332 -20.65 3.22 -35.28
C GLY A 332 -19.99 4.09 -34.19
N ARG A 333 -19.28 5.16 -34.56
CA ARG A 333 -18.39 5.95 -33.69
C ARG A 333 -18.69 7.45 -33.67
N CYS A 334 -19.83 7.88 -34.22
CA CYS A 334 -20.24 9.28 -34.32
C CYS A 334 -21.71 9.45 -33.89
N THR A 335 -22.00 10.49 -33.11
CA THR A 335 -23.36 10.92 -32.74
C THR A 335 -23.99 11.85 -33.77
N ALA A 336 -23.19 12.70 -34.43
CA ALA A 336 -23.65 13.63 -35.45
C ALA A 336 -22.53 14.07 -36.42
N ALA A 337 -22.93 14.76 -37.49
CA ALA A 337 -22.01 15.41 -38.41
C ALA A 337 -21.19 16.49 -37.69
N GLY A 338 -19.87 16.42 -37.80
CA GLY A 338 -18.93 17.30 -37.10
C GLY A 338 -18.27 16.70 -35.86
N ASP A 339 -18.68 15.54 -35.37
CA ASP A 339 -17.87 14.81 -34.39
C ASP A 339 -16.49 14.49 -34.99
N PHE A 340 -15.42 14.58 -34.22
CA PHE A 340 -14.20 13.85 -34.58
C PHE A 340 -14.44 12.33 -34.36
N LEU A 341 -13.92 11.49 -35.25
CA LEU A 341 -14.22 10.07 -35.26
C LEU A 341 -13.81 9.38 -33.94
N GLY A 342 -14.79 8.81 -33.23
CA GLY A 342 -14.56 8.18 -31.93
C GLY A 342 -14.45 9.15 -30.74
N ALA A 343 -14.72 10.44 -30.92
CA ALA A 343 -14.83 11.38 -29.79
C ALA A 343 -15.98 10.96 -28.87
N SER A 344 -15.64 10.42 -27.70
CA SER A 344 -16.61 9.85 -26.74
C SER A 344 -17.25 10.87 -25.80
N SER A 345 -16.71 12.08 -25.72
CA SER A 345 -17.24 13.19 -24.90
C SER A 345 -16.84 14.56 -25.47
N PRO A 346 -17.55 15.64 -25.12
CA PRO A 346 -17.18 17.01 -25.49
C PRO A 346 -15.77 17.42 -25.00
N TRP A 347 -15.24 16.74 -23.97
CA TRP A 347 -13.83 16.84 -23.58
C TRP A 347 -12.88 16.40 -24.71
N VAL A 348 -13.13 15.23 -25.31
CA VAL A 348 -12.31 14.71 -26.43
C VAL A 348 -12.48 15.58 -27.68
N GLN A 349 -13.69 16.04 -27.97
CA GLN A 349 -13.93 17.02 -29.04
C GLN A 349 -13.10 18.31 -28.81
N SER A 350 -13.04 18.80 -27.57
CA SER A 350 -12.27 19.99 -27.20
C SER A 350 -10.76 19.80 -27.35
N LEU A 351 -10.23 18.64 -26.97
CA LEU A 351 -8.82 18.29 -27.21
C LEU A 351 -8.46 18.37 -28.70
N GLY A 352 -9.29 17.83 -29.58
CA GLY A 352 -9.10 17.91 -31.04
C GLY A 352 -9.09 19.37 -31.56
N VAL A 353 -10.01 20.21 -31.07
CA VAL A 353 -10.05 21.64 -31.42
C VAL A 353 -8.77 22.37 -30.96
N ILE A 354 -8.33 22.16 -29.72
CA ILE A 354 -7.13 22.82 -29.16
C ILE A 354 -5.86 22.35 -29.88
N ALA A 355 -5.75 21.06 -30.20
CA ALA A 355 -4.62 20.50 -30.95
C ALA A 355 -4.48 21.14 -32.34
N LEU A 356 -5.59 21.26 -33.09
CA LEU A 356 -5.59 21.92 -34.40
C LEU A 356 -5.24 23.41 -34.31
N GLN A 357 -5.86 24.14 -33.36
CA GLN A 357 -5.56 25.57 -33.12
C GLN A 357 -4.07 25.80 -32.85
N ARG A 358 -3.45 24.96 -32.02
CA ARG A 358 -2.03 25.06 -31.70
C ARG A 358 -1.12 24.72 -32.86
N ALA A 359 -1.45 23.69 -33.63
CA ALA A 359 -0.76 23.35 -34.87
C ALA A 359 -0.93 24.40 -36.00
N GLY A 360 -1.60 25.52 -35.73
CA GLY A 360 -1.82 26.63 -36.67
C GLY A 360 -2.94 26.37 -37.69
N VAL A 361 -3.83 25.41 -37.43
CA VAL A 361 -4.92 25.00 -38.32
C VAL A 361 -6.25 25.49 -37.79
N THR A 362 -7.03 26.15 -38.66
CA THR A 362 -8.43 26.49 -38.37
C THR A 362 -9.24 25.20 -38.19
N PRO A 363 -9.85 24.95 -37.02
CA PRO A 363 -10.62 23.73 -36.79
C PRO A 363 -11.80 23.62 -37.77
N PRO A 364 -12.15 22.41 -38.24
CA PRO A 364 -13.28 22.19 -39.14
C PRO A 364 -14.57 22.83 -38.62
N ALA A 365 -15.22 23.65 -39.45
CA ALA A 365 -16.42 24.39 -39.05
C ALA A 365 -17.57 23.51 -38.51
N PRO A 366 -17.82 22.28 -39.03
CA PRO A 366 -18.77 21.35 -38.42
C PRO A 366 -18.37 20.92 -37.00
N ALA A 367 -17.07 20.75 -36.72
CA ALA A 367 -16.58 20.33 -35.42
C ALA A 367 -16.67 21.42 -34.35
N LEU A 368 -16.55 22.69 -34.75
CA LEU A 368 -16.89 23.83 -33.89
C LEU A 368 -18.41 23.96 -33.69
N ALA A 369 -19.22 23.72 -34.73
CA ALA A 369 -20.67 23.81 -34.64
C ALA A 369 -21.29 22.81 -33.64
N ARG A 370 -20.66 21.66 -33.38
CA ARG A 370 -21.11 20.67 -32.39
C ARG A 370 -21.29 21.26 -30.99
N PHE A 371 -20.44 22.20 -30.58
CA PHE A 371 -20.53 22.86 -29.28
C PHE A 371 -21.83 23.64 -29.07
N THR A 372 -22.52 24.06 -30.14
CA THR A 372 -23.85 24.67 -30.03
C THR A 372 -24.91 23.69 -29.51
N ALA A 373 -24.72 22.38 -29.70
CA ALA A 373 -25.60 21.35 -29.15
C ALA A 373 -25.14 20.82 -27.78
N PHE A 374 -23.83 20.90 -27.47
CA PHE A 374 -23.32 20.55 -26.14
C PHE A 374 -23.59 21.63 -25.07
N GLN A 375 -23.78 22.89 -25.49
CA GLN A 375 -24.00 24.02 -24.59
C GLN A 375 -25.38 23.91 -23.91
N CYS A 376 -25.39 23.66 -22.61
CA CYS A 376 -26.60 23.59 -21.80
C CYS A 376 -27.23 24.98 -21.56
N ALA A 377 -28.49 25.01 -21.13
CA ALA A 377 -29.29 26.24 -21.03
C ALA A 377 -28.79 27.24 -19.96
N ASP A 378 -28.05 26.76 -18.97
CA ASP A 378 -27.35 27.53 -17.93
C ASP A 378 -26.03 28.16 -18.42
N GLY A 379 -25.51 27.71 -19.57
CA GLY A 379 -24.20 28.10 -20.10
C GLY A 379 -23.10 27.07 -19.89
N GLY A 380 -23.36 25.94 -19.24
CA GLY A 380 -22.42 24.82 -19.12
C GLY A 380 -22.28 24.03 -20.43
N MET A 381 -21.50 22.96 -20.42
CA MET A 381 -21.41 21.96 -21.49
C MET A 381 -21.74 20.56 -20.96
N ALA A 382 -22.43 19.75 -21.77
CA ALA A 382 -22.72 18.37 -21.45
C ALA A 382 -21.45 17.53 -21.20
N GLY A 383 -21.50 16.61 -20.23
CA GLY A 383 -20.45 15.60 -20.03
C GLY A 383 -20.39 14.54 -21.15
N SER A 384 -21.48 14.36 -21.90
CA SER A 384 -21.65 13.34 -22.93
C SER A 384 -21.91 13.94 -24.32
N MET A 385 -21.71 13.14 -25.37
CA MET A 385 -21.95 13.56 -26.77
C MET A 385 -23.45 13.56 -27.07
N ILE A 386 -24.07 14.75 -27.03
CA ILE A 386 -25.51 14.92 -27.25
C ILE A 386 -25.86 15.60 -28.58
N VAL A 387 -27.12 15.46 -29.02
CA VAL A 387 -27.73 16.18 -30.13
C VAL A 387 -28.82 17.15 -29.64
N ALA A 388 -29.25 18.06 -30.52
CA ALA A 388 -30.18 19.13 -30.16
C ALA A 388 -31.57 18.58 -29.80
N GLY A 389 -31.93 18.67 -28.50
CA GLY A 389 -33.19 18.17 -27.95
C GLY A 389 -33.01 17.08 -26.88
N ASP A 390 -31.80 16.55 -26.72
CA ASP A 390 -31.45 15.62 -25.64
C ASP A 390 -31.42 16.32 -24.27
N HIS A 391 -31.34 15.51 -23.20
CA HIS A 391 -31.07 16.03 -21.86
C HIS A 391 -29.63 16.56 -21.76
N CYS A 392 -29.48 17.77 -21.20
CA CYS A 392 -28.20 18.44 -21.05
C CYS A 392 -27.99 18.78 -19.56
N GLU A 393 -27.07 18.07 -18.92
CA GLU A 393 -26.56 18.37 -17.58
C GLU A 393 -25.10 18.83 -17.71
N ALA A 394 -24.74 19.93 -17.06
CA ALA A 394 -23.45 20.56 -17.20
C ALA A 394 -22.35 19.82 -16.41
N ASP A 395 -21.36 19.27 -17.12
CA ASP A 395 -20.14 18.70 -16.52
C ASP A 395 -19.07 19.81 -16.41
N PRO A 396 -18.56 20.14 -15.21
CA PRO A 396 -17.62 21.24 -15.03
C PRO A 396 -16.28 21.05 -15.77
N SER A 397 -15.79 19.82 -15.91
CA SER A 397 -14.53 19.55 -16.62
C SER A 397 -14.69 19.75 -18.14
N ALA A 398 -15.75 19.20 -18.74
CA ALA A 398 -16.12 19.40 -20.15
C ALA A 398 -16.43 20.87 -20.45
N THR A 399 -17.14 21.55 -19.54
CA THR A 399 -17.40 23.00 -19.61
C THR A 399 -16.10 23.78 -19.64
N ALA A 400 -15.14 23.43 -18.77
CA ALA A 400 -13.89 24.15 -18.65
C ALA A 400 -12.98 23.96 -19.88
N ILE A 401 -12.74 22.73 -20.34
CA ILE A 401 -11.90 22.51 -21.53
C ILE A 401 -12.54 23.08 -22.80
N ALA A 402 -13.87 23.06 -22.92
CA ALA A 402 -14.57 23.69 -24.03
C ALA A 402 -14.43 25.22 -23.99
N ALA A 403 -14.42 25.84 -22.80
CA ALA A 403 -14.11 27.27 -22.66
C ALA A 403 -12.66 27.61 -23.09
N LEU A 404 -11.69 26.70 -22.84
CA LEU A 404 -10.34 26.84 -23.38
C LEU A 404 -10.33 26.79 -24.91
N ALA A 405 -11.01 25.79 -25.50
CA ALA A 405 -11.06 25.57 -26.94
C ALA A 405 -11.77 26.70 -27.71
N LEU A 406 -12.95 27.11 -27.23
CA LEU A 406 -13.81 28.03 -27.96
C LEU A 406 -13.38 29.50 -27.90
N ARG A 407 -12.62 29.93 -26.88
CA ARG A 407 -12.22 31.36 -26.77
C ARG A 407 -11.27 31.84 -27.87
N THR A 408 -10.58 30.91 -28.54
CA THR A 408 -9.69 31.20 -29.68
C THR A 408 -10.29 30.79 -31.02
N ALA A 409 -11.49 30.19 -31.03
CA ALA A 409 -12.23 29.87 -32.24
C ALA A 409 -13.08 31.09 -32.70
N PRO A 410 -12.81 31.69 -33.88
CA PRO A 410 -13.50 32.90 -34.31
C PRO A 410 -15.02 32.72 -34.37
N GLY A 411 -15.75 33.61 -33.68
CA GLY A 411 -17.21 33.60 -33.58
C GLY A 411 -17.78 32.77 -32.41
N TYR A 412 -16.94 32.04 -31.66
CA TYR A 412 -17.37 31.23 -30.50
C TYR A 412 -16.98 31.85 -29.15
N GLU A 413 -16.42 33.06 -29.16
CA GLU A 413 -15.95 33.78 -27.96
C GLU A 413 -17.12 34.14 -27.01
N ALA A 414 -18.35 34.14 -27.51
CA ALA A 414 -19.56 34.30 -26.69
C ALA A 414 -19.98 33.00 -25.97
N ALA A 415 -19.77 31.84 -26.60
CA ALA A 415 -20.02 30.53 -25.97
C ALA A 415 -18.95 30.24 -24.91
N ALA A 416 -17.67 30.51 -25.23
CA ALA A 416 -16.57 30.38 -24.29
C ALA A 416 -16.73 31.22 -23.02
N ARG A 417 -17.28 32.44 -23.14
CA ARG A 417 -17.63 33.28 -21.99
C ARG A 417 -18.77 32.69 -21.16
N LYS A 418 -19.86 32.25 -21.78
CA LYS A 418 -20.96 31.57 -21.05
C LYS A 418 -20.48 30.38 -20.22
N ALA A 419 -19.60 29.54 -20.79
CA ALA A 419 -19.00 28.41 -20.09
C ALA A 419 -18.13 28.86 -18.89
N ALA A 420 -17.34 29.92 -19.04
CA ALA A 420 -16.57 30.50 -17.93
C ALA A 420 -17.45 31.19 -16.88
N ASP A 421 -18.54 31.85 -17.28
CA ASP A 421 -19.48 32.53 -16.40
C ASP A 421 -20.35 31.52 -15.62
N GLN A 422 -20.68 30.36 -16.21
CA GLN A 422 -21.35 29.25 -15.54
C GLN A 422 -20.44 28.59 -14.49
N LEU A 423 -19.17 28.31 -14.83
CA LEU A 423 -18.18 27.81 -13.87
C LEU A 423 -17.98 28.76 -12.68
N ALA A 424 -18.03 30.07 -12.92
CA ALA A 424 -17.95 31.08 -11.87
C ALA A 424 -19.18 31.08 -10.93
N ALA A 425 -20.37 30.75 -11.47
CA ALA A 425 -21.60 30.58 -10.71
C ALA A 425 -21.66 29.23 -9.97
N SER A 426 -20.96 28.20 -10.46
CA SER A 426 -20.83 26.88 -9.83
C SER A 426 -19.72 26.78 -8.78
N GLN A 427 -18.83 27.78 -8.68
CA GLN A 427 -17.76 27.80 -7.68
C GLN A 427 -18.31 27.90 -6.25
N GLN A 428 -17.80 27.05 -5.36
CA GLN A 428 -18.20 27.00 -3.96
C GLN A 428 -17.57 28.13 -3.12
N PRO A 429 -18.10 28.44 -1.92
CA PRO A 429 -17.62 29.56 -1.09
C PRO A 429 -16.16 29.46 -0.63
N ASP A 430 -15.58 28.26 -0.64
CA ASP A 430 -14.16 27.97 -0.34
C ASP A 430 -13.23 28.13 -1.58
N GLY A 431 -13.79 28.26 -2.78
CA GLY A 431 -13.06 28.36 -4.05
C GLY A 431 -13.04 27.08 -4.90
N SER A 432 -13.53 25.95 -4.39
CA SER A 432 -13.61 24.69 -5.13
C SER A 432 -14.69 24.69 -6.23
N LEU A 433 -14.54 23.76 -7.16
CA LEU A 433 -15.63 23.25 -7.99
C LEU A 433 -15.94 21.81 -7.54
N LEU A 434 -17.22 21.45 -7.58
CA LEU A 434 -17.67 20.07 -7.41
C LEU A 434 -17.65 19.37 -8.79
N PRO A 435 -17.37 18.06 -8.88
CA PRO A 435 -17.45 17.32 -10.15
C PRO A 435 -18.90 17.09 -10.60
N TYR A 436 -19.83 16.99 -9.65
CA TYR A 436 -21.27 16.87 -9.87
C TYR A 436 -22.04 17.35 -8.60
N PRO A 437 -23.35 17.64 -8.69
CA PRO A 437 -24.11 18.14 -7.55
C PRO A 437 -24.09 17.18 -6.34
N GLY A 438 -23.64 17.67 -5.19
CA GLY A 438 -23.60 16.90 -3.93
C GLY A 438 -22.31 16.11 -3.67
N ALA A 439 -21.33 16.17 -4.56
CA ALA A 439 -19.96 15.72 -4.29
C ALA A 439 -19.21 16.70 -3.36
N PRO A 440 -18.08 16.29 -2.75
CA PRO A 440 -17.07 17.21 -2.21
C PRO A 440 -16.37 18.00 -3.34
N GLY A 441 -15.60 19.04 -2.98
CA GLY A 441 -14.77 19.77 -3.94
C GLY A 441 -13.67 18.88 -4.53
N ASP A 442 -13.47 18.91 -5.86
CA ASP A 442 -12.46 18.10 -6.55
C ASP A 442 -11.34 18.93 -7.19
N THR A 443 -10.15 18.35 -7.20
CA THR A 443 -8.92 18.98 -7.68
C THR A 443 -8.90 19.16 -9.20
N THR A 444 -9.50 18.24 -9.96
CA THR A 444 -9.52 18.28 -11.42
C THR A 444 -10.37 19.44 -11.91
N SER A 445 -11.65 19.49 -11.54
CA SER A 445 -12.56 20.56 -11.95
C SER A 445 -12.11 21.92 -11.43
N THR A 446 -11.63 22.01 -10.17
CA THR A 446 -11.12 23.27 -9.60
C THR A 446 -9.90 23.78 -10.36
N ALA A 447 -8.96 22.90 -10.74
CA ALA A 447 -7.76 23.30 -11.45
C ALA A 447 -8.02 23.70 -12.91
N ILE A 448 -8.90 23.00 -13.63
CA ILE A 448 -9.23 23.39 -15.01
C ILE A 448 -10.11 24.65 -15.01
N ALA A 449 -11.00 24.84 -14.03
CA ALA A 449 -11.70 26.10 -13.83
C ALA A 449 -10.73 27.26 -13.54
N ALA A 450 -9.71 27.08 -12.71
CA ALA A 450 -8.67 28.09 -12.47
C ALA A 450 -7.92 28.48 -13.77
N GLN A 451 -7.65 27.52 -14.65
CA GLN A 451 -7.08 27.75 -15.98
C GLN A 451 -8.02 28.59 -16.88
N VAL A 452 -9.32 28.31 -16.85
CA VAL A 452 -10.34 29.09 -17.56
C VAL A 452 -10.41 30.51 -17.01
N PHE A 453 -10.64 30.68 -15.70
CA PHE A 453 -10.78 31.98 -15.04
C PHE A 453 -9.59 32.90 -15.30
N ARG A 454 -8.36 32.36 -15.27
CA ARG A 454 -7.14 33.11 -15.63
C ARG A 454 -7.20 33.69 -17.04
N ALA A 455 -7.59 32.87 -18.01
CA ALA A 455 -7.55 33.22 -19.43
C ALA A 455 -8.88 33.80 -19.98
N THR A 456 -9.90 33.97 -19.12
CA THR A 456 -11.06 34.85 -19.36
C THR A 456 -11.02 36.15 -18.55
N GLY A 457 -10.01 36.34 -17.69
CA GLY A 457 -9.81 37.57 -16.91
C GLY A 457 -10.61 37.63 -15.59
N GLN A 458 -11.15 36.51 -15.13
CA GLN A 458 -11.90 36.41 -13.88
C GLN A 458 -10.95 36.22 -12.67
N ASP A 459 -10.13 37.24 -12.40
CA ASP A 459 -9.03 37.18 -11.42
C ASP A 459 -9.45 36.71 -10.00
N ALA A 460 -10.65 37.07 -9.55
CA ALA A 460 -11.16 36.70 -8.23
C ALA A 460 -11.49 35.20 -8.12
N HIS A 461 -12.23 34.66 -9.09
CA HIS A 461 -12.57 33.23 -9.16
C HIS A 461 -11.32 32.36 -9.33
N ARG A 462 -10.34 32.83 -10.15
CA ARG A 462 -9.01 32.21 -10.22
C ARG A 462 -8.33 32.21 -8.85
N ALA A 463 -8.27 33.34 -8.16
CA ALA A 463 -7.55 33.46 -6.89
C ALA A 463 -8.13 32.52 -5.81
N ALA A 464 -9.47 32.38 -5.75
CA ALA A 464 -10.12 31.44 -4.85
C ALA A 464 -9.75 29.98 -5.17
N ALA A 465 -9.90 29.56 -6.44
CA ALA A 465 -9.54 28.21 -6.88
C ALA A 465 -8.05 27.90 -6.66
N SER A 466 -7.15 28.83 -7.00
CA SER A 466 -5.71 28.67 -6.76
C SER A 466 -5.35 28.59 -5.27
N ALA A 467 -6.05 29.30 -4.39
CA ALA A 467 -5.83 29.22 -2.95
C ALA A 467 -6.33 27.90 -2.35
N TRP A 468 -7.50 27.41 -2.78
CA TRP A 468 -8.02 26.10 -2.37
C TRP A 468 -7.08 24.96 -2.82
N LEU A 469 -6.58 25.01 -4.06
CA LEU A 469 -5.58 24.06 -4.55
C LEU A 469 -4.30 24.13 -3.68
N ALA A 470 -3.72 25.31 -3.51
CA ALA A 470 -2.48 25.50 -2.74
C ALA A 470 -2.59 25.04 -1.27
N ALA A 471 -3.78 25.13 -0.66
CA ALA A 471 -4.04 24.64 0.68
C ALA A 471 -4.13 23.10 0.78
N ARG A 472 -4.25 22.40 -0.36
CA ARG A 472 -4.48 20.95 -0.48
C ARG A 472 -3.31 20.17 -1.10
N GLN A 473 -2.19 20.83 -1.39
CA GLN A 473 -1.00 20.13 -1.87
C GLN A 473 -0.39 19.26 -0.75
N GLY A 474 -0.07 18.01 -1.09
CA GLY A 474 0.63 17.07 -0.22
C GLY A 474 2.05 17.51 0.12
N LYS A 475 2.57 17.04 1.25
CA LYS A 475 3.97 17.32 1.68
C LYS A 475 5.04 16.68 0.77
N ASP A 476 4.63 15.76 -0.09
CA ASP A 476 5.39 15.12 -1.15
C ASP A 476 5.26 15.84 -2.51
N GLY A 477 4.42 16.89 -2.59
CA GLY A 477 4.18 17.69 -3.78
C GLY A 477 2.94 17.26 -4.60
N GLY A 478 2.38 16.08 -4.35
CA GLY A 478 1.21 15.58 -5.08
C GLY A 478 -0.10 16.24 -4.66
N PHE A 479 -1.19 15.92 -5.37
CA PHE A 479 -2.55 16.33 -5.03
C PHE A 479 -3.49 15.12 -5.04
N GLY A 480 -4.32 14.98 -4.00
CA GLY A 480 -5.42 14.01 -4.00
C GLY A 480 -6.62 14.50 -4.82
N PRO A 481 -7.51 13.59 -5.25
CA PRO A 481 -8.57 13.94 -6.19
C PRO A 481 -9.65 14.84 -5.60
N ASP A 482 -9.95 14.74 -4.30
CA ASP A 482 -11.08 15.42 -3.66
C ASP A 482 -10.83 15.73 -2.17
N GLU A 483 -11.82 16.29 -1.45
CA GLU A 483 -11.68 16.67 -0.03
C GLU A 483 -11.72 15.50 0.96
N SER A 484 -12.27 14.35 0.55
CA SER A 484 -12.25 13.11 1.33
C SER A 484 -11.03 12.21 1.01
N THR A 485 -10.52 12.27 -0.23
CA THR A 485 -9.35 11.52 -0.68
C THR A 485 -8.10 12.40 -0.70
N THR A 486 -7.31 12.39 0.37
CA THR A 486 -6.05 13.18 0.45
C THR A 486 -4.83 12.50 -0.18
N ASP A 487 -4.90 11.20 -0.45
CA ASP A 487 -3.79 10.46 -1.06
C ASP A 487 -3.59 10.91 -2.52
N PRO A 488 -2.36 11.27 -2.93
CA PRO A 488 -2.15 11.96 -4.19
C PRO A 488 -2.23 11.06 -5.42
N ASP A 489 -2.84 11.57 -6.49
CA ASP A 489 -3.01 10.87 -7.77
C ASP A 489 -2.52 11.70 -8.97
N ALA A 490 -2.22 11.01 -10.07
CA ALA A 490 -1.62 11.63 -11.25
C ALA A 490 -2.58 12.53 -12.06
N VAL A 491 -3.89 12.28 -12.04
CA VAL A 491 -4.90 13.10 -12.75
C VAL A 491 -5.04 14.45 -12.04
N ALA A 492 -5.26 14.43 -10.73
CA ALA A 492 -5.33 15.63 -9.91
C ALA A 492 -4.03 16.44 -9.95
N THR A 493 -2.88 15.77 -9.78
CA THR A 493 -1.57 16.44 -9.75
C THR A 493 -1.22 17.11 -11.08
N GLU A 494 -1.53 16.51 -12.23
CA GLU A 494 -1.31 17.13 -13.55
C GLU A 494 -2.14 18.39 -13.78
N GLN A 495 -3.44 18.35 -13.45
CA GLN A 495 -4.31 19.51 -13.66
C GLN A 495 -3.96 20.64 -12.69
N ALA A 496 -3.70 20.30 -11.41
CA ALA A 496 -3.19 21.26 -10.42
C ALA A 496 -1.86 21.89 -10.89
N LEU A 497 -0.95 21.10 -11.46
CA LEU A 497 0.32 21.60 -11.99
C LEU A 497 0.13 22.59 -13.15
N LEU A 498 -0.78 22.33 -14.09
CA LEU A 498 -1.13 23.29 -15.15
C LEU A 498 -1.72 24.59 -14.57
N ALA A 499 -2.59 24.49 -13.57
CA ALA A 499 -3.15 25.66 -12.89
C ALA A 499 -2.08 26.50 -12.18
N LEU A 500 -1.21 25.86 -11.38
CA LEU A 500 -0.17 26.51 -10.58
C LEU A 500 0.96 27.14 -11.40
N THR A 501 1.34 26.52 -12.51
CA THR A 501 2.31 27.10 -13.47
C THR A 501 1.74 28.28 -14.26
N GLY A 502 0.46 28.61 -14.10
CA GLY A 502 -0.17 29.72 -14.79
C GLY A 502 -0.42 29.45 -16.29
N THR A 503 -0.40 28.19 -16.73
CA THR A 503 -0.60 27.79 -18.13
C THR A 503 -1.83 26.91 -18.33
N ASP A 504 -2.14 26.56 -19.57
CA ASP A 504 -3.23 25.65 -19.95
C ASP A 504 -2.92 24.96 -21.26
N LEU A 505 -3.74 23.97 -21.65
CA LEU A 505 -3.57 23.22 -22.89
C LEU A 505 -3.46 24.10 -24.15
N THR A 506 -4.05 25.30 -24.17
CA THR A 506 -3.95 26.24 -25.31
C THR A 506 -2.62 27.01 -25.37
N THR A 507 -1.89 27.09 -24.26
CA THR A 507 -0.70 27.97 -24.10
C THR A 507 0.59 27.28 -23.67
N VAL A 508 0.50 26.10 -23.04
CA VAL A 508 1.63 25.37 -22.44
C VAL A 508 2.76 25.10 -23.42
N ARG A 509 3.96 25.59 -23.11
CA ARG A 509 5.20 25.33 -23.86
C ARG A 509 6.34 25.16 -22.87
N HIS A 510 7.11 24.09 -23.04
CA HIS A 510 8.34 23.86 -22.33
C HIS A 510 9.32 25.00 -22.63
N ASN A 511 9.71 25.72 -21.58
CA ASN A 511 10.61 26.85 -21.65
C ASN A 511 11.91 26.56 -20.89
N PRO A 512 12.94 25.98 -21.55
CA PRO A 512 14.22 25.70 -20.90
C PRO A 512 14.95 26.98 -20.46
N ASP A 513 14.62 28.12 -21.07
CA ASP A 513 15.16 29.45 -20.76
C ASP A 513 14.18 30.29 -19.93
N GLY A 514 13.30 29.65 -19.16
CA GLY A 514 12.37 30.33 -18.26
C GLY A 514 13.08 31.10 -17.13
N PRO A 515 12.32 31.80 -16.26
CA PRO A 515 12.82 32.18 -14.95
C PRO A 515 13.00 30.90 -14.14
N THR A 516 14.09 30.19 -14.41
CA THR A 516 14.55 29.16 -13.50
C THR A 516 14.77 29.85 -12.16
N THR A 517 13.98 29.46 -11.17
CA THR A 517 14.59 29.03 -9.92
C THR A 517 15.62 27.99 -10.30
N THR A 518 16.81 28.46 -10.71
CA THR A 518 17.92 27.58 -11.05
C THR A 518 18.05 26.66 -9.85
N PRO A 519 18.02 25.34 -10.04
CA PRO A 519 18.50 24.44 -9.01
C PRO A 519 19.98 24.76 -8.86
N THR A 520 20.27 25.72 -7.97
CA THR A 520 21.42 25.64 -7.07
C THR A 520 21.39 24.20 -6.61
N PRO A 521 22.29 23.32 -7.11
CA PRO A 521 22.07 21.88 -7.04
C PRO A 521 21.77 21.55 -5.58
N PRO A 522 20.55 21.07 -5.26
CA PRO A 522 20.08 21.05 -3.88
C PRO A 522 21.13 20.30 -3.08
N ALA A 523 21.69 20.95 -2.05
CA ALA A 523 22.85 20.42 -1.35
C ALA A 523 22.53 18.99 -0.89
N GLY A 524 23.16 18.01 -1.56
CA GLY A 524 22.52 16.75 -1.98
C GLY A 524 21.47 16.25 -1.00
N ARG A 525 20.20 16.11 -1.44
CA ARG A 525 19.08 15.83 -0.52
C ARG A 525 19.46 14.63 0.33
N LYS A 526 19.28 14.76 1.63
CA LYS A 526 19.49 13.68 2.59
C LYS A 526 18.15 13.31 3.21
N PRO A 527 17.98 12.06 3.65
CA PRO A 527 16.89 11.67 4.53
C PRO A 527 16.71 12.65 5.69
N ASP A 528 15.47 13.04 5.98
CA ASP A 528 15.11 13.85 7.14
C ASP A 528 15.27 12.97 8.39
N ALA A 529 16.42 13.12 9.05
CA ALA A 529 16.78 12.33 10.22
C ALA A 529 15.83 12.55 11.40
N ALA A 530 15.22 13.73 11.52
CA ALA A 530 14.26 14.02 12.59
C ALA A 530 12.93 13.28 12.35
N ARG A 531 12.42 13.26 11.12
CA ARG A 531 11.24 12.46 10.75
C ARG A 531 11.49 10.96 10.86
N GLY A 532 12.62 10.47 10.38
CA GLY A 532 12.97 9.05 10.51
C GLY A 532 13.06 8.61 11.97
N SER A 533 13.60 9.47 12.83
CA SER A 533 13.62 9.20 14.27
C SER A 533 12.22 9.23 14.89
N ALA A 534 11.38 10.21 14.53
CA ALA A 534 10.01 10.31 15.03
C ALA A 534 9.12 9.13 14.59
N TYR A 535 9.33 8.59 13.38
CA TYR A 535 8.71 7.35 12.92
C TYR A 535 9.12 6.16 13.80
N LEU A 536 10.43 6.02 14.07
CA LEU A 536 10.98 4.93 14.87
C LEU A 536 10.59 5.02 16.36
N THR A 537 10.59 6.20 16.97
CA THR A 537 10.32 6.38 18.41
C THR A 537 8.85 6.63 18.74
N ASP A 538 7.96 6.51 17.74
CA ASP A 538 6.51 6.47 17.89
C ASP A 538 6.08 5.38 18.90
N PRO A 539 5.30 5.71 19.95
CA PRO A 539 4.86 4.74 20.96
C PRO A 539 4.03 3.56 20.43
N SER A 540 3.49 3.64 19.22
CA SER A 540 2.81 2.51 18.55
C SER A 540 3.77 1.50 17.92
N ARG A 541 5.05 1.86 17.75
CA ARG A 541 6.11 1.00 17.18
C ARG A 541 7.15 0.61 18.22
N LEU A 542 7.69 1.60 18.96
CA LEU A 542 8.68 1.40 20.02
C LEU A 542 7.98 1.19 21.37
N ILE A 543 7.40 0.00 21.53
CA ILE A 543 6.68 -0.41 22.75
C ILE A 543 7.70 -0.78 23.82
N ASP A 544 7.63 -0.13 24.98
CA ASP A 544 8.50 -0.38 26.16
C ASP A 544 10.01 -0.52 25.84
N GLY A 545 10.50 0.24 24.85
CA GLY A 545 11.91 0.27 24.45
C GLY A 545 12.35 -0.81 23.46
N HIS A 546 11.43 -1.53 22.82
CA HIS A 546 11.74 -2.57 21.83
C HIS A 546 10.70 -2.63 20.68
N TYR A 547 11.05 -3.33 19.60
CA TYR A 547 10.17 -3.53 18.42
C TYR A 547 9.64 -4.96 18.33
N TYR A 548 8.56 -5.13 17.57
CA TYR A 548 7.89 -6.41 17.28
C TYR A 548 7.71 -6.55 15.75
N GLU A 549 7.92 -7.75 15.20
CA GLU A 549 7.61 -8.08 13.80
C GLU A 549 6.50 -9.12 13.70
N GLY A 550 5.43 -8.81 12.96
CA GLY A 550 4.34 -9.73 12.57
C GLY A 550 3.41 -10.21 13.69
N PHE A 551 3.90 -10.39 14.91
CA PHE A 551 3.16 -10.94 16.05
C PHE A 551 3.52 -10.17 17.35
N PRO A 552 2.54 -9.62 18.10
CA PRO A 552 2.77 -8.78 19.28
C PRO A 552 3.19 -9.56 20.55
N ALA A 553 3.71 -10.78 20.40
CA ALA A 553 4.10 -11.66 21.52
C ALA A 553 5.61 -11.73 21.75
N PHE A 554 6.42 -11.35 20.76
CA PHE A 554 7.87 -11.56 20.75
C PHE A 554 8.60 -10.31 20.28
N ALA A 555 9.50 -9.78 21.11
CA ALA A 555 10.39 -8.69 20.69
C ALA A 555 11.42 -9.17 19.65
N ASP A 556 11.70 -8.37 18.64
CA ASP A 556 12.92 -8.53 17.84
C ASP A 556 14.05 -7.70 18.46
N PHE A 557 14.86 -8.36 19.29
CA PHE A 557 16.07 -7.79 19.89
C PHE A 557 17.08 -7.34 18.82
N GLY A 558 17.16 -8.02 17.68
CA GLY A 558 18.03 -7.67 16.58
C GLY A 558 17.64 -6.34 15.91
N LEU A 559 16.35 -6.16 15.60
CA LEU A 559 15.79 -4.89 15.09
C LEU A 559 15.82 -3.77 16.14
N THR A 560 15.62 -4.12 17.41
CA THR A 560 15.74 -3.19 18.56
C THR A 560 17.16 -2.61 18.64
N ILE A 561 18.19 -3.44 18.45
CA ILE A 561 19.58 -3.01 18.34
C ILE A 561 19.81 -2.16 17.08
N ASP A 562 19.20 -2.47 15.93
CA ASP A 562 19.30 -1.63 14.71
C ASP A 562 18.71 -0.22 14.92
N GLY A 563 17.58 -0.11 15.62
CA GLY A 563 17.00 1.19 15.98
C GLY A 563 17.89 1.97 16.96
N ALA A 564 18.57 1.29 17.87
CA ALA A 564 19.55 1.93 18.74
C ALA A 564 20.76 2.43 17.94
N TYR A 565 21.26 1.69 16.95
CA TYR A 565 22.30 2.19 16.04
C TYR A 565 21.83 3.40 15.22
N ALA A 566 20.61 3.37 14.71
CA ALA A 566 20.04 4.48 13.95
C ALA A 566 20.01 5.77 14.79
N LEU A 567 19.46 5.71 16.00
CA LEU A 567 19.39 6.85 16.93
C LEU A 567 20.77 7.29 17.43
N ALA A 568 21.72 6.37 17.63
CA ALA A 568 23.09 6.69 18.00
C ALA A 568 23.84 7.43 16.88
N ALA A 569 23.57 7.07 15.62
CA ALA A 569 24.20 7.71 14.45
C ALA A 569 23.59 9.08 14.14
N THR A 570 22.27 9.26 14.25
CA THR A 570 21.60 10.55 14.00
C THR A 570 21.68 11.51 15.19
N GLY A 571 21.70 10.99 16.41
CA GLY A 571 21.79 11.79 17.64
C GLY A 571 20.57 12.67 17.94
N THR A 572 19.39 12.18 17.55
CA THR A 572 18.12 12.92 17.48
C THR A 572 17.16 12.64 18.65
N ASP A 573 17.21 11.44 19.25
CA ASP A 573 16.40 11.08 20.43
C ASP A 573 17.23 10.22 21.40
N ASP A 574 18.07 10.90 22.19
CA ASP A 574 18.88 10.26 23.24
C ASP A 574 18.03 9.62 24.34
N ALA A 575 16.78 10.05 24.52
CA ALA A 575 15.88 9.51 25.52
C ALA A 575 15.31 8.15 25.07
N ALA A 576 14.97 7.99 23.79
CA ALA A 576 14.58 6.70 23.22
C ALA A 576 15.77 5.75 23.10
N LEU A 577 16.93 6.25 22.64
CA LEU A 577 18.18 5.48 22.62
C LEU A 577 18.51 4.95 24.02
N ARG A 578 18.44 5.80 25.05
CA ARG A 578 18.59 5.40 26.45
C ARG A 578 17.58 4.34 26.88
N ARG A 579 16.29 4.46 26.53
CA ARG A 579 15.27 3.45 26.88
C ARG A 579 15.62 2.08 26.28
N ILE A 580 16.04 2.04 25.01
CA ILE A 580 16.44 0.79 24.34
C ILE A 580 17.69 0.19 25.01
N VAL A 581 18.73 0.99 25.22
CA VAL A 581 19.99 0.55 25.82
C VAL A 581 19.78 0.06 27.25
N ASP A 582 19.06 0.83 28.08
CA ASP A 582 18.79 0.46 29.48
C ASP A 582 17.88 -0.77 29.58
N PHE A 583 16.99 -1.03 28.60
CA PHE A 583 16.21 -2.27 28.50
C PHE A 583 17.10 -3.49 28.19
N LEU A 584 18.00 -3.40 27.22
CA LEU A 584 18.90 -4.51 26.86
C LEU A 584 19.89 -4.82 28.01
N ASP A 585 20.56 -3.78 28.52
CA ASP A 585 21.61 -3.87 29.54
C ASP A 585 21.10 -4.48 30.85
N GLN A 586 19.88 -4.14 31.25
CA GLN A 586 19.25 -4.61 32.51
C GLN A 586 18.53 -5.96 32.38
N GLN A 587 18.76 -6.72 31.30
CA GLN A 587 18.07 -7.98 31.01
C GLN A 587 16.54 -7.81 30.96
N GLY A 588 16.09 -6.73 30.33
CA GLY A 588 14.68 -6.42 30.11
C GLY A 588 13.96 -7.53 29.36
N LYS A 589 12.69 -7.73 29.72
CA LYS A 589 11.86 -8.83 29.23
C LYS A 589 10.81 -8.39 28.23
N ASP A 590 10.61 -9.19 27.19
CA ASP A 590 9.45 -9.06 26.31
C ASP A 590 8.19 -9.70 26.91
N ALA A 591 7.06 -9.58 26.21
CA ALA A 591 5.77 -10.15 26.62
C ALA A 591 5.75 -11.69 26.75
N SER A 592 6.82 -12.38 26.33
CA SER A 592 7.04 -13.82 26.48
C SER A 592 8.14 -14.16 27.51
N GLU A 593 8.48 -13.22 28.39
CA GLU A 593 9.52 -13.32 29.44
C GLU A 593 10.96 -13.50 28.93
N ARG A 594 11.22 -13.34 27.62
CA ARG A 594 12.54 -13.50 27.00
C ARG A 594 13.38 -12.23 27.12
N THR A 595 14.69 -12.38 27.13
CA THR A 595 15.70 -11.31 27.23
C THR A 595 16.61 -11.29 25.99
N VAL A 596 17.49 -10.28 25.89
CA VAL A 596 18.55 -10.24 24.86
C VAL A 596 19.45 -11.50 24.89
N ASN A 597 19.66 -12.09 26.07
CA ASN A 597 20.47 -13.30 26.26
C ASN A 597 19.82 -14.55 25.66
N ASP A 598 18.49 -14.59 25.57
CA ASP A 598 17.75 -15.67 24.88
C ASP A 598 17.86 -15.54 23.35
N TRP A 599 18.09 -14.33 22.83
CA TRP A 599 18.30 -14.05 21.41
C TRP A 599 19.77 -14.24 20.97
N THR A 600 20.73 -13.87 21.83
CA THR A 600 22.16 -14.19 21.60
C THR A 600 22.50 -15.65 21.94
N ALA A 601 21.64 -16.34 22.70
CA ALA A 601 21.86 -17.66 23.27
C ALA A 601 23.14 -17.76 24.13
N ILE A 602 23.62 -16.63 24.66
CA ILE A 602 24.87 -16.53 25.42
C ILE A 602 24.81 -17.38 26.71
N GLY A 603 25.93 -18.00 27.06
CA GLY A 603 26.00 -18.96 28.16
C GLY A 603 25.46 -20.37 27.84
N THR A 604 24.92 -20.59 26.62
CA THR A 604 24.54 -21.93 26.12
C THR A 604 25.54 -22.45 25.07
N GLU A 605 25.36 -23.70 24.63
CA GLU A 605 26.13 -24.28 23.52
C GLU A 605 25.76 -23.69 22.14
N TYR A 606 24.65 -22.93 22.04
CA TYR A 606 24.13 -22.32 20.81
C TYR A 606 24.49 -20.82 20.67
N ALA A 607 25.36 -20.30 21.55
CA ALA A 607 25.72 -18.88 21.61
C ALA A 607 26.21 -18.33 20.25
N GLY A 608 25.50 -17.33 19.73
CA GLY A 608 25.71 -16.82 18.38
C GLY A 608 26.76 -15.72 18.30
N GLY A 609 27.89 -15.97 17.64
CA GLY A 609 28.96 -14.97 17.50
C GLY A 609 28.50 -13.69 16.79
N GLY A 610 27.62 -13.80 15.79
CA GLY A 610 27.06 -12.64 15.08
C GLY A 610 26.15 -11.77 15.95
N SER A 611 25.27 -12.37 16.74
CA SER A 611 24.32 -11.66 17.60
C SER A 611 25.00 -11.06 18.82
N ILE A 612 25.93 -11.78 19.46
CA ILE A 612 26.80 -11.24 20.54
C ILE A 612 27.68 -10.10 19.99
N GLY A 613 28.20 -10.22 18.77
CA GLY A 613 28.94 -9.14 18.10
C GLY A 613 28.09 -7.90 17.86
N LYS A 614 26.81 -8.08 17.50
CA LYS A 614 25.83 -7.00 17.33
C LYS A 614 25.48 -6.31 18.65
N GLU A 615 25.42 -7.05 19.75
CA GLU A 615 25.14 -6.51 21.09
C GLU A 615 26.35 -5.73 21.64
N ALA A 616 27.56 -6.32 21.56
CA ALA A 616 28.79 -5.72 22.04
C ALA A 616 29.11 -4.38 21.34
N LEU A 617 28.93 -4.32 20.02
CA LEU A 617 29.09 -3.08 19.26
C LEU A 617 28.13 -1.98 19.69
N LEU A 618 26.89 -2.31 20.11
CA LEU A 618 25.94 -1.33 20.60
C LEU A 618 26.41 -0.76 21.94
N ALA A 619 26.84 -1.63 22.86
CA ALA A 619 27.36 -1.21 24.16
C ALA A 619 28.50 -0.20 23.98
N GLU A 620 29.49 -0.51 23.14
CA GLU A 620 30.58 0.41 22.80
C GLU A 620 30.10 1.70 22.12
N ALA A 621 29.14 1.59 21.19
CA ALA A 621 28.61 2.73 20.46
C ALA A 621 27.95 3.76 21.39
N VAL A 622 27.39 3.35 22.53
CA VAL A 622 26.69 4.24 23.48
C VAL A 622 27.47 4.54 24.76
N GLY A 623 28.75 4.13 24.83
CA GLY A 623 29.63 4.37 25.99
C GLY A 623 29.45 3.38 27.16
N ARG A 624 28.72 2.28 26.97
CA ARG A 624 28.64 1.16 27.91
C ARG A 624 29.87 0.26 27.79
N ASN A 625 30.10 -0.57 28.80
CA ASN A 625 31.22 -1.52 28.82
C ASN A 625 30.79 -2.86 28.16
N PRO A 626 31.29 -3.26 26.98
CA PRO A 626 30.92 -4.54 26.36
C PRO A 626 31.42 -5.77 27.13
N ARG A 627 32.20 -5.56 28.21
CA ARG A 627 32.67 -6.62 29.13
C ARG A 627 31.80 -6.75 30.38
N ASP A 628 30.76 -5.92 30.51
CA ASP A 628 29.76 -5.90 31.59
C ASP A 628 28.48 -5.24 31.03
N PHE A 629 27.84 -5.92 30.08
CA PHE A 629 26.59 -5.50 29.42
C PHE A 629 25.65 -6.69 29.32
N GLY A 630 24.34 -6.49 29.57
CA GLY A 630 23.36 -7.58 29.57
C GLY A 630 23.64 -8.65 30.64
N GLY A 631 24.54 -8.37 31.60
CA GLY A 631 25.06 -9.30 32.60
C GLY A 631 26.23 -10.21 32.13
N HIS A 632 26.86 -9.93 30.98
CA HIS A 632 27.91 -10.77 30.40
C HIS A 632 29.16 -9.99 29.94
N ASP A 633 30.31 -10.67 29.89
CA ASP A 633 31.47 -10.22 29.10
C ASP A 633 31.34 -10.73 27.67
N LEU A 634 30.74 -9.90 26.81
CA LEU A 634 30.45 -10.22 25.42
C LEU A 634 31.74 -10.40 24.61
N ILE A 635 32.81 -9.67 24.94
CA ILE A 635 34.10 -9.74 24.24
C ILE A 635 34.84 -11.05 24.55
N ALA A 636 34.79 -11.50 25.81
CA ALA A 636 35.29 -12.81 26.21
C ALA A 636 34.45 -13.95 25.62
N ALA A 637 33.13 -13.79 25.51
CA ALA A 637 32.27 -14.74 24.81
C ALA A 637 32.65 -14.85 23.32
N LEU A 638 32.82 -13.74 22.61
CA LEU A 638 33.30 -13.74 21.23
C LEU A 638 34.65 -14.45 21.08
N ALA A 639 35.59 -14.22 22.00
CA ALA A 639 36.91 -14.88 21.98
C ALA A 639 36.81 -16.41 22.17
N ALA A 640 35.84 -16.89 22.94
CA ALA A 640 35.57 -18.32 23.11
C ALA A 640 34.86 -18.96 21.90
N LEU A 641 34.13 -18.17 21.10
CA LEU A 641 33.37 -18.64 19.94
C LEU A 641 34.18 -18.67 18.62
N VAL A 642 35.46 -18.27 18.63
CA VAL A 642 36.35 -18.40 17.46
C VAL A 642 36.62 -19.88 17.17
N CYS A 643 36.04 -20.39 16.09
CA CYS A 643 36.14 -21.78 15.68
C CYS A 643 37.60 -22.18 15.37
N ALA A 644 38.09 -23.24 16.01
CA ALA A 644 39.42 -23.79 15.72
C ALA A 644 39.45 -24.73 14.48
N LYS A 645 38.27 -25.17 14.03
CA LYS A 645 38.05 -26.11 12.91
C LYS A 645 36.64 -25.93 12.36
N ALA A 646 36.36 -26.52 11.19
CA ALA A 646 34.98 -26.77 10.77
C ALA A 646 34.31 -27.83 11.67
N ASP A 647 33.09 -27.55 12.12
CA ASP A 647 32.19 -28.50 12.80
C ASP A 647 30.74 -28.02 12.67
N ALA A 648 29.94 -28.71 11.87
CA ALA A 648 28.56 -28.30 11.58
C ALA A 648 27.63 -28.37 12.81
N ASN A 649 27.98 -29.16 13.84
CA ASN A 649 27.16 -29.30 15.04
C ASN A 649 27.24 -28.05 15.93
N THR A 650 28.40 -27.40 15.97
CA THR A 650 28.68 -26.18 16.75
C THR A 650 28.62 -24.91 15.90
N GLY A 651 27.92 -24.95 14.76
CA GLY A 651 27.77 -23.80 13.86
C GLY A 651 29.08 -23.28 13.25
N CYS A 652 30.15 -24.09 13.21
CA CYS A 652 31.48 -23.67 12.78
C CYS A 652 31.73 -24.04 11.31
N ALA A 653 31.77 -23.05 10.41
CA ALA A 653 32.06 -23.29 8.99
C ALA A 653 33.53 -23.63 8.71
N ALA A 654 34.46 -23.00 9.41
CA ALA A 654 35.91 -23.07 9.15
C ALA A 654 36.73 -22.56 10.36
N PRO A 655 38.05 -22.79 10.41
CA PRO A 655 38.94 -22.08 11.33
C PRO A 655 38.80 -20.55 11.18
N GLY A 656 38.63 -19.84 12.30
CA GLY A 656 38.49 -18.37 12.34
C GLY A 656 37.07 -17.83 12.11
N ASN A 657 36.12 -18.65 11.66
CA ASN A 657 34.70 -18.29 11.74
C ASN A 657 34.29 -18.16 13.23
N TYR A 658 33.35 -17.28 13.58
CA TYR A 658 32.68 -17.38 14.88
C TYR A 658 31.53 -18.40 14.80
N ALA A 659 31.33 -19.18 15.87
CA ALA A 659 30.23 -20.15 15.94
C ALA A 659 28.87 -19.49 15.64
N TYR A 660 28.11 -20.12 14.75
CA TYR A 660 26.80 -19.66 14.24
C TYR A 660 26.79 -18.30 13.52
N ALA A 661 27.96 -17.71 13.19
CA ALA A 661 28.04 -16.56 12.28
C ALA A 661 27.93 -17.06 10.81
N THR A 662 26.70 -17.22 10.35
CA THR A 662 26.31 -17.81 9.04
C THR A 662 26.30 -16.81 7.88
N SER A 663 26.77 -15.58 8.09
CA SER A 663 26.93 -14.57 7.03
C SER A 663 28.18 -13.72 7.26
N VAL A 664 28.74 -13.15 6.19
CA VAL A 664 29.87 -12.22 6.29
C VAL A 664 29.49 -10.97 7.09
N PHE A 665 28.26 -10.48 6.96
CA PHE A 665 27.67 -9.47 7.83
C PHE A 665 27.83 -9.82 9.33
N SER A 666 27.47 -11.05 9.71
CA SER A 666 27.59 -11.55 11.10
C SER A 666 29.03 -11.66 11.56
N GLN A 667 29.92 -12.18 10.71
CA GLN A 667 31.35 -12.29 10.99
C GLN A 667 31.99 -10.90 11.19
N ALA A 668 31.62 -9.92 10.36
CA ALA A 668 32.16 -8.56 10.41
C ALA A 668 31.76 -7.79 11.68
N LEU A 669 30.52 -7.94 12.16
CA LEU A 669 30.07 -7.36 13.44
C LEU A 669 30.96 -7.84 14.60
N ALA A 670 31.18 -9.15 14.71
CA ALA A 670 32.01 -9.74 15.76
C ALA A 670 33.49 -9.31 15.67
N VAL A 671 34.06 -9.21 14.45
CA VAL A 671 35.42 -8.66 14.25
C VAL A 671 35.51 -7.20 14.72
N MET A 672 34.51 -6.37 14.38
CA MET A 672 34.50 -4.95 14.80
C MET A 672 34.38 -4.79 16.31
N ALA A 673 33.50 -5.55 16.97
CA ALA A 673 33.34 -5.54 18.43
C ALA A 673 34.67 -5.83 19.15
N GLN A 674 35.37 -6.89 18.74
CA GLN A 674 36.64 -7.24 19.38
C GLN A 674 37.74 -6.20 19.11
N LEU A 675 37.85 -5.70 17.88
CA LEU A 675 38.85 -4.67 17.52
C LEU A 675 38.66 -3.35 18.29
N ARG A 676 37.41 -2.90 18.45
CA ARG A 676 37.08 -1.69 19.25
C ARG A 676 37.35 -1.90 20.74
N ALA A 677 37.09 -3.10 21.25
CA ALA A 677 37.38 -3.48 22.64
C ALA A 677 38.88 -3.67 22.95
N GLY A 678 39.76 -3.37 21.99
CA GLY A 678 41.22 -3.44 22.11
C GLY A 678 41.81 -4.84 21.92
N GLU A 679 41.00 -5.83 21.52
CA GLU A 679 41.49 -7.16 21.22
C GLU A 679 42.31 -7.17 19.92
N SER A 680 43.44 -7.86 19.95
CA SER A 680 44.33 -8.01 18.79
C SER A 680 44.78 -9.46 18.59
N THR A 681 44.95 -10.23 19.66
CA THR A 681 45.40 -11.63 19.60
C THR A 681 44.23 -12.61 19.40
N SER A 682 43.13 -12.41 20.12
CA SER A 682 41.94 -13.28 20.07
C SER A 682 41.18 -13.16 18.73
N VAL A 683 41.08 -11.95 18.19
CA VAL A 683 40.40 -11.62 16.92
C VAL A 683 41.23 -11.95 15.66
N ALA A 684 42.55 -12.19 15.79
CA ALA A 684 43.44 -12.40 14.64
C ALA A 684 43.01 -13.54 13.70
N PRO A 685 42.55 -14.72 14.17
CA PRO A 685 42.04 -15.77 13.28
C PRO A 685 40.77 -15.35 12.54
N ALA A 686 39.91 -14.52 13.15
CA ALA A 686 38.67 -14.04 12.56
C ALA A 686 38.90 -12.96 11.49
N ILE A 687 39.92 -12.12 11.66
CA ILE A 687 40.40 -11.19 10.62
C ILE A 687 41.01 -11.97 9.44
N ALA A 688 41.84 -12.98 9.71
CA ALA A 688 42.42 -13.83 8.67
C ALA A 688 41.35 -14.59 7.88
N TYR A 689 40.31 -15.09 8.56
CA TYR A 689 39.17 -15.73 7.91
C TYR A 689 38.35 -14.74 7.08
N LEU A 690 38.02 -13.55 7.61
CA LEU A 690 37.28 -12.52 6.88
C LEU A 690 38.04 -12.05 5.62
N LYS A 691 39.36 -11.86 5.69
CA LYS A 691 40.20 -11.61 4.51
C LYS A 691 40.16 -12.77 3.51
N GLY A 692 40.21 -14.01 3.99
CA GLY A 692 40.14 -15.23 3.17
C GLY A 692 38.81 -15.45 2.45
N LEU A 693 37.77 -14.68 2.76
CA LEU A 693 36.48 -14.68 2.06
C LEU A 693 36.39 -13.64 0.93
N GLN A 694 37.40 -12.78 0.74
CA GLN A 694 37.38 -11.77 -0.32
C GLN A 694 37.56 -12.41 -1.71
N HIS A 695 36.70 -12.02 -2.65
CA HIS A 695 36.78 -12.43 -4.05
C HIS A 695 37.82 -11.59 -4.84
N PRO A 696 38.39 -12.13 -5.94
CA PRO A 696 39.41 -11.42 -6.73
C PRO A 696 38.96 -10.10 -7.37
N ASP A 697 37.65 -9.81 -7.42
CA ASP A 697 37.09 -8.54 -7.88
C ASP A 697 36.90 -7.49 -6.76
N GLY A 698 37.23 -7.85 -5.52
CA GLY A 698 37.12 -7.02 -4.33
C GLY A 698 35.90 -7.30 -3.44
N SER A 699 34.92 -8.07 -3.93
CA SER A 699 33.66 -8.34 -3.20
C SER A 699 33.76 -9.41 -2.12
N TRP A 700 32.71 -9.56 -1.32
CA TRP A 700 32.48 -10.69 -0.42
C TRP A 700 31.14 -11.39 -0.71
N PRO A 701 31.02 -12.70 -0.44
CA PRO A 701 29.75 -13.42 -0.45
C PRO A 701 28.87 -13.03 0.74
N SER A 702 27.57 -13.26 0.62
CA SER A 702 26.61 -13.01 1.70
C SER A 702 26.73 -14.07 2.81
N LEU A 703 26.71 -15.35 2.43
CA LEU A 703 26.60 -16.49 3.35
C LEU A 703 27.94 -17.10 3.75
N ILE A 704 27.93 -17.75 4.91
CA ILE A 704 29.02 -18.58 5.45
C ILE A 704 28.44 -19.96 5.80
N PRO A 705 28.95 -21.08 5.23
CA PRO A 705 30.04 -21.18 4.26
C PRO A 705 29.78 -20.44 2.93
N ALA A 706 30.85 -19.92 2.33
CA ALA A 706 30.79 -19.09 1.12
C ALA A 706 30.07 -19.79 -0.05
N THR A 707 29.05 -19.14 -0.59
CA THR A 707 28.24 -19.64 -1.71
C THR A 707 28.73 -19.19 -3.11
N GLY A 708 29.76 -18.33 -3.18
CA GLY A 708 30.37 -17.87 -4.45
C GLY A 708 29.62 -16.73 -5.13
N ASP A 709 28.60 -16.20 -4.47
CA ASP A 709 27.89 -14.96 -4.73
C ASP A 709 28.73 -13.72 -4.35
N SER A 710 28.29 -12.53 -4.77
CA SER A 710 28.92 -11.25 -4.40
C SER A 710 27.85 -10.27 -3.94
N ASP A 711 27.91 -9.86 -2.68
CA ASP A 711 26.85 -9.16 -1.96
C ASP A 711 27.27 -7.73 -1.56
N VAL A 712 26.36 -6.76 -1.73
CA VAL A 712 26.62 -5.34 -1.40
C VAL A 712 26.71 -5.16 0.11
N ASP A 713 25.74 -5.70 0.86
CA ASP A 713 25.64 -5.54 2.31
C ASP A 713 26.87 -6.13 3.01
N SER A 714 27.21 -7.37 2.65
CA SER A 714 28.37 -8.06 3.20
C SER A 714 29.71 -7.45 2.76
N THR A 715 29.83 -6.96 1.53
CA THR A 715 31.04 -6.22 1.10
C THR A 715 31.20 -4.94 1.91
N ALA A 716 30.12 -4.17 2.13
CA ALA A 716 30.14 -2.96 2.94
C ALA A 716 30.52 -3.23 4.41
N MET A 717 29.98 -4.29 5.01
CA MET A 717 30.34 -4.70 6.38
C MET A 717 31.79 -5.21 6.48
N ALA A 718 32.26 -5.98 5.50
CA ALA A 718 33.64 -6.47 5.47
C ALA A 718 34.67 -5.33 5.37
N VAL A 719 34.44 -4.32 4.51
CA VAL A 719 35.34 -3.15 4.43
C VAL A 719 35.26 -2.26 5.68
N MET A 720 34.10 -2.14 6.32
CA MET A 720 33.99 -1.45 7.62
C MET A 720 34.80 -2.15 8.72
N ALA A 721 34.78 -3.49 8.76
CA ALA A 721 35.58 -4.27 9.70
C ALA A 721 37.08 -4.21 9.41
N LEU A 722 37.48 -4.38 8.15
CA LEU A 722 38.89 -4.36 7.76
C LEU A 722 39.52 -2.96 7.81
N ALA A 723 38.72 -1.88 7.76
CA ALA A 723 39.22 -0.52 7.97
C ALA A 723 39.70 -0.24 9.42
N LEU A 724 39.36 -1.10 10.39
CA LEU A 724 39.92 -1.07 11.73
C LEU A 724 41.26 -1.82 11.85
N VAL A 725 41.63 -2.62 10.84
CA VAL A 725 42.82 -3.48 10.87
C VAL A 725 44.03 -2.71 10.30
N PRO A 726 45.13 -2.56 11.06
CA PRO A 726 46.31 -1.84 10.57
C PRO A 726 47.10 -2.64 9.53
N GLY A 727 47.66 -1.93 8.54
CA GLY A 727 48.63 -2.45 7.57
C GLY A 727 48.12 -2.52 6.13
N ASP A 728 49.05 -2.44 5.19
CA ASP A 728 48.80 -2.22 3.75
C ASP A 728 47.89 -3.27 3.11
N GLU A 729 47.97 -4.54 3.53
CA GLU A 729 47.11 -5.63 3.05
C GLU A 729 45.62 -5.39 3.42
N ALA A 730 45.34 -4.88 4.62
CA ALA A 730 43.97 -4.54 5.02
C ALA A 730 43.47 -3.28 4.30
N ALA A 731 44.33 -2.28 4.13
CA ALA A 731 44.01 -1.08 3.35
C ALA A 731 43.70 -1.41 1.88
N GLN A 732 44.48 -2.31 1.26
CA GLN A 732 44.24 -2.78 -0.11
C GLN A 732 42.93 -3.56 -0.23
N ALA A 733 42.64 -4.46 0.70
CA ALA A 733 41.37 -5.20 0.73
C ALA A 733 40.15 -4.26 0.83
N VAL A 734 40.24 -3.22 1.68
CA VAL A 734 39.24 -2.15 1.79
C VAL A 734 39.10 -1.38 0.49
N ASP A 735 40.20 -0.89 -0.09
CA ASP A 735 40.15 -0.07 -1.31
C ASP A 735 39.59 -0.85 -2.51
N GLN A 736 39.87 -2.16 -2.60
CA GLN A 736 39.27 -3.05 -3.60
C GLN A 736 37.76 -3.23 -3.40
N GLY A 737 37.30 -3.51 -2.17
CA GLY A 737 35.87 -3.66 -1.88
C GLY A 737 35.08 -2.37 -2.09
N LEU A 738 35.67 -1.21 -1.75
CA LEU A 738 35.07 0.10 -2.03
C LEU A 738 35.01 0.42 -3.53
N GLY A 739 36.03 0.03 -4.30
CA GLY A 739 36.03 0.13 -5.75
C GLY A 739 34.94 -0.75 -6.40
N TRP A 740 34.72 -1.94 -5.86
CA TRP A 740 33.64 -2.83 -6.29
C TRP A 740 32.25 -2.26 -5.97
N LEU A 741 32.05 -1.77 -4.74
CA LEU A 741 30.81 -1.11 -4.32
C LEU A 741 30.48 0.09 -5.20
N ALA A 742 31.43 1.00 -5.41
CA ALA A 742 31.23 2.16 -6.28
C ALA A 742 30.89 1.77 -7.74
N ALA A 743 31.27 0.57 -8.19
CA ALA A 743 30.91 0.00 -9.48
C ALA A 743 29.59 -0.80 -9.50
N ARG A 744 28.90 -0.96 -8.35
CA ARG A 744 27.53 -1.52 -8.26
C ARG A 744 26.43 -0.46 -8.21
N GLN A 745 26.75 0.82 -7.99
CA GLN A 745 25.75 1.88 -7.86
C GLN A 745 24.89 2.00 -9.14
N LEU A 746 23.58 2.08 -8.96
CA LEU A 746 22.58 2.09 -10.02
C LEU A 746 22.38 3.50 -10.63
N PRO A 747 21.72 3.63 -11.80
CA PRO A 747 21.66 4.87 -12.57
C PRO A 747 21.01 6.07 -11.85
N ASP A 748 20.14 5.84 -10.88
CA ASP A 748 19.50 6.85 -10.02
C ASP A 748 20.31 7.18 -8.76
N GLY A 749 21.02 6.21 -8.18
CA GLY A 749 21.78 6.33 -6.94
C GLY A 749 21.68 5.12 -6.03
N GLY A 750 20.70 4.25 -6.27
CA GLY A 750 20.43 3.03 -5.50
C GLY A 750 21.46 1.92 -5.71
N PHE A 751 21.18 0.76 -5.13
CA PHE A 751 22.11 -0.37 -5.06
C PHE A 751 21.37 -1.72 -5.13
N PRO A 752 21.90 -2.72 -5.86
CA PRO A 752 21.28 -4.03 -5.95
C PRO A 752 21.38 -4.79 -4.61
N GLY A 753 20.25 -5.31 -4.15
CA GLY A 753 20.11 -6.16 -2.97
C GLY A 753 18.99 -7.20 -3.16
N ALA A 754 18.65 -7.93 -2.09
CA ALA A 754 17.69 -9.04 -2.16
C ALA A 754 16.28 -8.66 -2.66
N SER A 755 15.87 -7.39 -2.47
CA SER A 755 14.58 -6.84 -2.90
C SER A 755 14.63 -6.05 -4.22
N GLY A 756 15.68 -6.23 -5.03
CA GLY A 756 15.92 -5.42 -6.23
C GLY A 756 16.80 -4.22 -5.90
N ASP A 757 16.31 -3.00 -6.13
CA ASP A 757 17.04 -1.77 -5.78
C ASP A 757 16.77 -1.37 -4.33
N SER A 758 17.66 -1.77 -3.41
CA SER A 758 17.40 -1.79 -1.97
C SER A 758 17.94 -0.56 -1.24
N THR A 759 17.12 -0.03 -0.34
CA THR A 759 17.46 1.12 0.50
C THR A 759 18.47 0.76 1.60
N ASN A 760 18.40 -0.45 2.15
CA ASN A 760 19.42 -0.99 3.06
C ASN A 760 20.79 -1.05 2.37
N SER A 761 20.89 -1.71 1.21
CA SER A 761 22.14 -1.87 0.45
C SER A 761 22.76 -0.52 0.07
N ALA A 762 21.93 0.47 -0.29
CA ALA A 762 22.39 1.83 -0.56
C ALA A 762 22.90 2.55 0.70
N ALA A 763 22.26 2.35 1.86
CA ALA A 763 22.67 2.94 3.14
C ALA A 763 23.98 2.35 3.68
N LEU A 764 24.16 1.03 3.58
CA LEU A 764 25.42 0.34 3.90
C LEU A 764 26.55 0.78 2.96
N ALA A 765 26.27 0.90 1.66
CA ALA A 765 27.24 1.40 0.69
C ALA A 765 27.67 2.86 0.98
N VAL A 766 26.78 3.71 1.50
CA VAL A 766 27.13 5.07 1.98
C VAL A 766 28.10 5.00 3.16
N GLN A 767 27.86 4.16 4.17
CA GLN A 767 28.79 4.00 5.30
C GLN A 767 30.17 3.50 4.84
N GLY A 768 30.19 2.47 3.98
CA GLY A 768 31.42 1.93 3.39
C GLY A 768 32.19 3.00 2.61
N MET A 769 31.57 3.62 1.60
CA MET A 769 32.22 4.64 0.76
C MET A 769 32.71 5.86 1.56
N THR A 770 32.06 6.21 2.68
CA THR A 770 32.48 7.33 3.55
C THR A 770 33.86 7.11 4.18
N LEU A 771 34.32 5.85 4.35
CA LEU A 771 35.71 5.50 4.73
C LEU A 771 36.77 6.05 3.75
N ARG A 772 36.35 6.46 2.55
CA ARG A 772 37.13 7.16 1.52
C ARG A 772 36.32 8.30 0.90
N GLN A 773 35.61 9.09 1.71
CA GLN A 773 34.69 10.15 1.26
C GLN A 773 35.28 11.09 0.17
N ALA A 774 36.58 11.39 0.22
CA ALA A 774 37.24 12.23 -0.78
C ALA A 774 37.32 11.60 -2.19
N ALA A 775 37.27 10.27 -2.30
CA ALA A 775 37.26 9.54 -3.57
C ALA A 775 35.83 9.24 -4.09
N TYR A 776 34.88 9.00 -3.17
CA TYR A 776 33.52 8.55 -3.51
C TYR A 776 32.42 9.58 -3.22
N GLY A 777 32.76 10.84 -2.96
CA GLY A 777 31.81 11.89 -2.55
C GLY A 777 30.65 12.10 -3.52
N GLY A 778 30.86 11.87 -4.83
CA GLY A 778 29.79 11.92 -5.84
C GLY A 778 28.80 10.75 -5.70
N GLN A 779 29.31 9.52 -5.57
CA GLN A 779 28.51 8.32 -5.36
C GLN A 779 27.73 8.39 -4.03
N ILE A 780 28.37 8.87 -2.97
CA ILE A 780 27.74 9.09 -1.65
C ILE A 780 26.60 10.11 -1.76
N ALA A 781 26.84 11.28 -2.38
CA ALA A 781 25.80 12.29 -2.54
C ALA A 781 24.60 11.78 -3.36
N LYS A 782 24.87 10.96 -4.38
CA LYS A 782 23.85 10.35 -5.23
C LYS A 782 23.02 9.28 -4.49
N ALA A 783 23.67 8.44 -3.69
CA ALA A 783 22.99 7.45 -2.85
C ALA A 783 22.14 8.13 -1.76
N LEU A 784 22.60 9.25 -1.20
CA LEU A 784 21.82 10.03 -0.25
C LEU A 784 20.57 10.65 -0.88
N ASP A 785 20.65 11.17 -2.11
CA ASP A 785 19.50 11.72 -2.83
C ASP A 785 18.48 10.62 -3.20
N PHE A 786 18.95 9.43 -3.58
CA PHE A 786 18.13 8.22 -3.72
C PHE A 786 17.41 7.87 -2.41
N LEU A 787 18.13 7.76 -1.29
CA LEU A 787 17.55 7.43 0.01
C LEU A 787 16.55 8.49 0.50
N ALA A 788 16.80 9.77 0.21
CA ALA A 788 15.86 10.86 0.47
C ALA A 788 14.57 10.73 -0.37
N GLY A 789 14.68 10.23 -1.61
CA GLY A 789 13.54 9.90 -2.46
C GLY A 789 12.76 8.65 -2.03
N GLN A 790 13.29 7.85 -1.10
CA GLN A 790 12.62 6.65 -0.55
C GLN A 790 12.04 6.86 0.85
N GLN A 791 12.07 8.10 1.37
CA GLN A 791 11.42 8.46 2.64
C GLN A 791 9.96 8.83 2.41
N ASN A 792 9.06 8.20 3.16
CA ASN A 792 7.61 8.38 3.06
C ASN A 792 7.13 9.53 3.97
N GLY A 793 5.87 9.93 3.80
CA GLY A 793 5.26 11.07 4.50
C GLY A 793 5.16 10.96 6.02
N ASP A 794 5.19 9.74 6.57
CA ASP A 794 5.23 9.46 8.02
C ASP A 794 6.65 9.49 8.61
N GLY A 795 7.68 9.59 7.77
CA GLY A 795 9.10 9.63 8.14
C GLY A 795 9.85 8.31 7.97
N GLY A 796 9.14 7.18 7.83
CA GLY A 796 9.76 5.89 7.55
C GLY A 796 10.16 5.70 6.08
N PHE A 797 10.68 4.53 5.73
CA PHE A 797 11.30 4.27 4.44
C PHE A 797 10.76 3.00 3.76
N ASN A 798 10.76 3.01 2.42
CA ASN A 798 10.49 1.82 1.62
C ASN A 798 11.67 0.84 1.68
N VAL A 799 11.42 -0.47 1.55
CA VAL A 799 12.46 -1.53 1.53
C VAL A 799 13.31 -1.48 0.24
N ALA A 800 12.67 -1.09 -0.86
CA ALA A 800 13.28 -0.97 -2.18
C ALA A 800 12.54 0.08 -3.02
N ALA A 801 13.21 0.62 -4.05
CA ALA A 801 12.61 1.59 -4.98
C ALA A 801 11.53 0.98 -5.88
N ALA A 802 11.57 -0.34 -6.08
CA ALA A 802 10.55 -1.12 -6.76
C ALA A 802 9.91 -2.12 -5.80
N GLY A 803 8.58 -2.12 -5.71
CA GLY A 803 7.82 -2.97 -4.78
C GLY A 803 6.56 -2.28 -4.27
N GLN A 804 5.94 -2.86 -3.24
CA GLN A 804 4.86 -2.21 -2.50
C GLN A 804 5.43 -1.02 -1.71
N ARG A 805 4.95 0.20 -1.99
CA ARG A 805 5.28 1.39 -1.19
C ARG A 805 4.61 1.29 0.19
N GLY A 806 5.34 1.68 1.22
CA GLY A 806 4.96 1.60 2.62
C GLY A 806 6.18 1.65 3.53
N SER A 807 6.05 2.30 4.67
CA SER A 807 7.14 2.46 5.63
C SER A 807 7.37 1.21 6.45
N ASP A 808 8.50 0.54 6.21
CA ASP A 808 8.95 -0.61 6.98
C ASP A 808 9.91 -0.21 8.11
N VAL A 809 9.80 -0.84 9.28
CA VAL A 809 10.61 -0.50 10.46
C VAL A 809 12.07 -0.89 10.25
N ARG A 810 12.34 -2.05 9.64
CA ARG A 810 13.70 -2.57 9.44
C ARG A 810 14.47 -1.78 8.38
N ALA A 811 13.82 -1.46 7.26
CA ALA A 811 14.36 -0.50 6.29
C ALA A 811 14.59 0.87 6.94
N SER A 812 13.67 1.34 7.79
CA SER A 812 13.81 2.65 8.43
C SER A 812 14.98 2.74 9.41
N THR A 813 15.27 1.72 10.21
CA THR A 813 16.47 1.72 11.08
C THR A 813 17.76 1.70 10.26
N GLN A 814 17.81 0.85 9.23
CA GLN A 814 18.98 0.66 8.36
C GLN A 814 19.31 1.92 7.55
N VAL A 815 18.30 2.52 6.90
CA VAL A 815 18.47 3.76 6.11
C VAL A 815 18.85 4.94 6.98
N LEU A 816 18.15 5.12 8.11
CA LEU A 816 18.38 6.27 9.00
C LEU A 816 19.79 6.27 9.59
N GLY A 817 20.28 5.10 10.02
CA GLY A 817 21.67 4.94 10.47
C GLY A 817 22.68 5.13 9.33
N GLY A 818 22.49 4.43 8.21
CA GLY A 818 23.48 4.42 7.12
C GLY A 818 23.61 5.75 6.36
N ALA A 819 22.52 6.52 6.24
CA ALA A 819 22.52 7.84 5.62
C ALA A 819 23.38 8.90 6.34
N THR A 820 23.86 8.61 7.56
CA THR A 820 24.85 9.43 8.25
C THR A 820 26.27 9.29 7.68
N GLY A 821 26.56 8.17 7.00
CA GLY A 821 27.91 7.78 6.58
C GLY A 821 28.82 7.27 7.70
N ILE A 822 28.35 7.22 8.95
CA ILE A 822 29.16 6.77 10.09
C ILE A 822 29.27 5.24 10.05
N SER A 823 30.49 4.72 9.86
CA SER A 823 30.76 3.28 9.93
C SER A 823 30.52 2.75 11.34
N PHE A 824 29.92 1.54 11.46
CA PHE A 824 29.75 0.83 12.73
C PHE A 824 31.06 0.68 13.51
N GLY A 825 32.19 0.49 12.80
CA GLY A 825 33.52 0.43 13.42
C GLY A 825 33.93 1.73 14.13
N THR A 826 33.37 2.86 13.74
CA THR A 826 33.66 4.21 14.28
C THR A 826 32.51 4.86 15.03
N LEU A 827 31.32 4.25 15.04
CA LEU A 827 30.12 4.82 15.65
C LEU A 827 30.32 5.00 17.17
N SER A 828 30.01 6.20 17.66
CA SER A 828 30.09 6.57 19.07
C SER A 828 29.16 7.74 19.38
N ARG A 829 28.36 7.58 20.43
CA ARG A 829 27.47 8.58 21.05
C ARG A 829 27.27 8.24 22.53
N ASP A 830 28.21 8.66 23.35
CA ASP A 830 28.16 8.49 24.81
C ASP A 830 26.89 9.10 25.41
N LEU A 831 26.14 8.29 26.17
CA LEU A 831 24.93 8.71 26.87
C LEU A 831 25.20 9.37 28.24
N ALA A 832 26.44 9.46 28.69
CA ALA A 832 26.80 10.02 30.00
C ALA A 832 26.24 11.44 30.20
N GLY A 833 25.52 11.63 31.32
CA GLY A 833 24.91 12.92 31.68
C GLY A 833 23.52 13.18 31.11
N THR A 834 23.01 12.35 30.18
CA THR A 834 21.58 12.42 29.81
C THR A 834 20.71 11.91 30.98
N PRO A 835 19.60 12.59 31.34
CA PRO A 835 18.76 12.17 32.45
C PRO A 835 18.13 10.79 32.21
N THR A 836 18.12 9.94 33.24
CA THR A 836 17.29 8.72 33.23
C THR A 836 15.81 9.13 33.18
N PRO A 837 15.02 8.63 32.20
CA PRO A 837 13.60 8.94 32.14
C PRO A 837 12.87 8.35 33.35
N THR A 838 12.22 9.20 34.15
CA THR A 838 11.38 8.76 35.27
C THR A 838 10.20 7.92 34.74
N PRO A 839 9.92 6.72 35.30
CA PRO A 839 8.74 5.95 34.92
C PRO A 839 7.44 6.71 35.24
N THR A 840 6.74 7.18 34.22
CA THR A 840 5.38 7.74 34.37
C THR A 840 4.41 6.57 34.57
N GLY A 841 3.89 6.40 35.78
CA GLY A 841 3.14 5.21 36.17
C GLY A 841 1.86 4.96 35.37
N THR A 842 1.61 3.68 35.06
CA THR A 842 0.42 3.19 34.37
C THR A 842 -0.88 3.60 35.07
N PRO A 843 -1.89 4.14 34.36
CA PRO A 843 -3.17 4.53 34.95
C PRO A 843 -4.08 3.31 35.21
N THR A 844 -3.82 2.57 36.29
CA THR A 844 -4.67 1.46 36.73
C THR A 844 -5.97 1.98 37.39
N GLY A 845 -7.00 2.23 36.57
CA GLY A 845 -8.30 2.78 37.01
C GLY A 845 -9.42 1.74 37.08
N THR A 846 -9.58 1.03 38.20
CA THR A 846 -10.70 0.09 38.43
C THR A 846 -11.97 0.82 38.90
N PRO A 847 -13.07 0.89 38.11
CA PRO A 847 -14.29 1.57 38.54
C PRO A 847 -15.09 0.69 39.51
N THR A 848 -15.38 1.20 40.71
CA THR A 848 -16.21 0.51 41.72
C THR A 848 -17.20 1.47 42.37
N GLY A 849 -18.46 1.06 42.53
CA GLY A 849 -19.39 1.68 43.50
C GLY A 849 -20.39 2.68 42.95
N THR A 850 -21.60 2.20 42.61
CA THR A 850 -22.78 3.01 42.28
C THR A 850 -23.35 3.77 43.47
N SER A 851 -23.84 5.00 43.28
CA SER A 851 -25.02 5.50 44.01
C SER A 851 -25.76 6.62 43.26
N SER A 852 -27.09 6.55 43.22
CA SER A 852 -27.99 7.49 42.52
C SER A 852 -28.45 8.64 43.43
N PRO A 853 -29.22 9.61 42.90
CA PRO A 853 -30.67 9.51 43.16
C PRO A 853 -31.60 9.83 41.96
N THR A 854 -32.85 9.40 42.10
CA THR A 854 -33.92 9.33 41.08
C THR A 854 -34.78 10.61 40.97
N GLY A 855 -35.45 10.82 39.82
CA GLY A 855 -36.51 11.86 39.68
C GLY A 855 -37.33 11.81 38.38
N SER A 856 -38.40 11.00 38.34
CA SER A 856 -39.49 10.99 37.33
C SER A 856 -40.61 12.01 37.71
N PRO A 857 -41.80 12.15 37.06
CA PRO A 857 -42.49 11.39 35.99
C PRO A 857 -42.67 12.26 34.69
N THR A 858 -43.62 12.12 33.73
CA THR A 858 -44.97 11.49 33.65
C THR A 858 -45.38 11.18 32.19
N THR A 859 -46.55 10.55 31.99
CA THR A 859 -47.09 9.97 30.73
C THR A 859 -48.41 10.60 30.25
N THR A 860 -48.74 10.49 28.94
CA THR A 860 -50.09 10.13 28.43
C THR A 860 -50.08 9.73 26.94
N GLY A 861 -50.98 8.81 26.52
CA GLY A 861 -51.32 8.46 25.12
C GLY A 861 -52.80 8.80 24.81
N PRO A 862 -53.56 8.08 23.94
CA PRO A 862 -53.23 6.89 23.13
C PRO A 862 -53.77 6.94 21.66
N ALA A 863 -53.94 5.77 21.00
CA ALA A 863 -54.38 5.52 19.60
C ALA A 863 -55.94 5.62 19.38
N PRO A 864 -56.65 5.15 18.29
CA PRO A 864 -56.37 4.00 17.38
C PRO A 864 -56.86 4.07 15.87
N ALA A 865 -56.71 2.94 15.15
CA ALA A 865 -57.59 2.40 14.07
C ALA A 865 -57.59 3.04 12.65
N THR A 866 -57.82 2.35 11.51
CA THR A 866 -58.00 0.90 11.20
C THR A 866 -57.77 0.57 9.69
N ASP A 867 -57.71 -0.74 9.38
CA ASP A 867 -58.09 -1.44 8.12
C ASP A 867 -57.19 -1.45 6.86
N ALA A 868 -57.14 -2.66 6.27
CA ALA A 868 -56.72 -3.01 4.89
C ALA A 868 -57.98 -3.60 4.15
N PRO A 869 -57.98 -4.29 2.98
CA PRO A 869 -57.06 -5.39 2.56
C PRO A 869 -56.77 -5.55 1.03
N SER A 870 -55.91 -6.53 0.66
CA SER A 870 -55.94 -7.39 -0.57
C SER A 870 -55.99 -6.75 -1.99
N SER A 871 -55.50 -7.34 -3.09
CA SER A 871 -54.67 -8.53 -3.44
C SER A 871 -54.34 -8.34 -4.95
N GLY A 872 -53.15 -8.65 -5.49
CA GLY A 872 -52.53 -9.98 -5.59
C GLY A 872 -52.50 -10.42 -7.07
N GLY A 873 -51.49 -11.18 -7.51
CA GLY A 873 -51.38 -11.67 -8.89
C GLY A 873 -49.93 -11.93 -9.33
N VAL A 874 -49.66 -13.08 -9.95
CA VAL A 874 -48.31 -13.57 -10.32
C VAL A 874 -48.37 -14.17 -11.73
N ALA A 875 -47.32 -13.98 -12.54
CA ALA A 875 -47.05 -14.80 -13.73
C ALA A 875 -45.54 -14.78 -14.09
N GLU A 876 -45.01 -15.92 -14.55
CA GLU A 876 -43.60 -16.13 -14.88
C GLU A 876 -43.34 -16.23 -16.41
N ALA A 877 -42.04 -16.34 -16.73
CA ALA A 877 -41.45 -17.37 -17.61
C ALA A 877 -41.06 -17.01 -19.06
N GLY A 878 -39.93 -17.59 -19.50
CA GLY A 878 -39.59 -17.74 -20.92
C GLY A 878 -38.10 -17.57 -21.27
N GLY A 879 -37.27 -18.60 -21.05
CA GLY A 879 -35.91 -18.67 -21.61
C GLY A 879 -35.66 -20.02 -22.32
N VAL A 880 -34.69 -20.07 -23.25
CA VAL A 880 -34.13 -21.32 -23.84
C VAL A 880 -32.75 -21.00 -24.51
N PRO A 881 -31.78 -21.94 -24.58
CA PRO A 881 -30.34 -21.59 -24.48
C PRO A 881 -29.43 -22.27 -25.54
N VAL A 882 -28.11 -22.40 -25.22
CA VAL A 882 -27.07 -23.25 -25.85
C VAL A 882 -26.37 -22.56 -27.06
N ARG A 883 -25.03 -22.48 -27.18
CA ARG A 883 -24.03 -23.56 -27.05
C ARG A 883 -22.59 -23.08 -26.73
N THR A 884 -21.81 -23.94 -26.08
CA THR A 884 -20.36 -23.78 -25.85
C THR A 884 -19.52 -24.36 -27.00
N GLY A 885 -18.30 -23.84 -27.17
CA GLY A 885 -17.23 -24.43 -27.99
C GLY A 885 -15.92 -24.41 -27.22
N SER A 886 -15.23 -25.55 -27.11
CA SER A 886 -14.08 -25.73 -26.23
C SER A 886 -12.81 -26.10 -26.99
N GLY A 887 -11.68 -25.53 -26.54
CA GLY A 887 -10.33 -25.89 -26.98
C GLY A 887 -9.39 -25.91 -25.79
N GLY A 888 -8.97 -27.10 -25.36
CA GLY A 888 -7.86 -27.29 -24.43
C GLY A 888 -6.60 -27.74 -25.19
N LEU A 889 -5.51 -28.18 -24.55
CA LEU A 889 -5.16 -28.17 -23.12
C LEU A 889 -3.70 -28.67 -23.01
N ALA A 890 -2.84 -28.06 -22.18
CA ALA A 890 -1.56 -28.68 -21.76
C ALA A 890 -0.94 -27.99 -20.53
N SER A 891 -0.22 -28.66 -19.61
CA SER A 891 -0.24 -30.09 -19.23
C SER A 891 0.59 -30.34 -17.93
N THR A 892 0.07 -29.97 -16.75
CA THR A 892 0.80 -30.15 -15.46
C THR A 892 -0.07 -30.69 -14.30
N GLY A 893 -1.07 -31.53 -14.60
CA GLY A 893 -1.96 -32.13 -13.57
C GLY A 893 -1.81 -33.64 -13.32
N SER A 894 -1.20 -34.39 -14.24
CA SER A 894 -1.31 -35.87 -14.27
C SER A 894 -0.38 -36.64 -13.32
N GLN A 895 0.53 -35.98 -12.61
CA GLN A 895 1.50 -36.65 -11.72
C GLN A 895 1.03 -36.82 -10.26
N ALA A 896 0.14 -35.95 -9.76
CA ALA A 896 -0.32 -36.01 -8.36
C ALA A 896 -1.16 -37.27 -8.05
N LEU A 897 -2.06 -37.66 -8.96
CA LEU A 897 -2.94 -38.83 -8.79
C LEU A 897 -2.21 -40.18 -8.81
N ALA A 898 -1.02 -40.25 -9.43
CA ALA A 898 -0.20 -41.47 -9.41
C ALA A 898 0.43 -41.72 -8.03
N LEU A 899 0.83 -40.65 -7.33
CA LEU A 899 1.50 -40.73 -6.03
C LEU A 899 0.52 -41.11 -4.90
N THR A 900 -0.69 -40.56 -4.90
CA THR A 900 -1.73 -40.91 -3.90
C THR A 900 -2.22 -42.35 -4.05
N ALA A 901 -2.38 -42.85 -5.28
CA ALA A 901 -2.67 -44.26 -5.53
C ALA A 901 -1.55 -45.20 -5.03
N GLY A 902 -0.27 -44.81 -5.22
CA GLY A 902 0.88 -45.55 -4.70
C GLY A 902 0.91 -45.65 -3.17
N ALA A 903 0.63 -44.55 -2.46
CA ALA A 903 0.55 -44.53 -1.00
C ALA A 903 -0.58 -45.43 -0.45
N GLY A 904 -1.74 -45.44 -1.11
CA GLY A 904 -2.86 -46.34 -0.78
C GLY A 904 -2.51 -47.83 -0.96
N ALA A 905 -1.80 -48.18 -2.03
CA ALA A 905 -1.35 -49.56 -2.27
C ALA A 905 -0.33 -50.03 -1.21
N LEU A 906 0.64 -49.19 -0.86
CA LEU A 906 1.68 -49.53 0.13
C LEU A 906 1.12 -49.70 1.55
N THR A 907 0.18 -48.84 1.96
CA THR A 907 -0.48 -48.95 3.28
C THR A 907 -1.37 -50.20 3.37
N ALA A 908 -2.11 -50.53 2.31
CA ALA A 908 -2.89 -51.77 2.23
C ALA A 908 -2.01 -53.03 2.29
N LEU A 909 -0.87 -53.04 1.59
CA LEU A 909 0.10 -54.15 1.64
C LEU A 909 0.72 -54.31 3.04
N GLY A 910 1.05 -53.20 3.72
CA GLY A 910 1.53 -53.20 5.10
C GLY A 910 0.51 -53.80 6.08
N ALA A 911 -0.76 -53.39 5.99
CA ALA A 911 -1.84 -53.96 6.79
C ALA A 911 -2.03 -55.47 6.54
N GLY A 912 -1.97 -55.89 5.27
CA GLY A 912 -2.01 -57.29 4.86
C GLY A 912 -0.87 -58.12 5.46
N ALA A 913 0.37 -57.61 5.43
CA ALA A 913 1.52 -58.28 6.01
C ALA A 913 1.39 -58.48 7.53
N VAL A 914 0.92 -57.46 8.27
CA VAL A 914 0.67 -57.53 9.72
C VAL A 914 -0.42 -58.56 10.06
N LEU A 915 -1.49 -58.64 9.27
CA LEU A 915 -2.55 -59.63 9.45
C LEU A 915 -2.09 -61.06 9.16
N VAL A 916 -1.27 -61.27 8.12
CA VAL A 916 -0.66 -62.58 7.82
C VAL A 916 0.34 -63.00 8.89
N ALA A 917 1.16 -62.07 9.41
CA ALA A 917 2.07 -62.34 10.53
C ALA A 917 1.30 -62.79 11.78
N ARG A 918 0.26 -62.04 12.19
CA ARG A 918 -0.60 -62.38 13.34
C ARG A 918 -1.33 -63.74 13.17
N ARG A 919 -1.72 -64.11 11.95
CA ARG A 919 -2.29 -65.44 11.67
C ARG A 919 -1.25 -66.56 11.72
N ARG A 920 -0.02 -66.34 11.26
CA ARG A 920 1.07 -67.35 11.35
C ARG A 920 1.53 -67.60 12.78
N THR A 921 1.52 -66.60 13.67
CA THR A 921 1.81 -66.79 15.11
C THR A 921 0.75 -67.60 15.87
N ALA A 922 -0.42 -67.87 15.28
CA ALA A 922 -1.50 -68.62 15.92
C ALA A 922 -1.50 -70.13 15.60
N ALA A 923 -0.61 -70.62 14.72
CA ALA A 923 -0.71 -71.96 14.13
C ALA A 923 0.65 -72.69 13.98
N ALA A 924 1.33 -72.97 15.09
CA ALA A 924 2.48 -73.88 15.11
C ALA A 924 2.61 -74.62 16.48
N PRO A 925 2.39 -75.94 16.55
CA PRO A 925 2.67 -76.73 17.74
C PRO A 925 4.17 -77.13 17.80
N GLY A 926 4.79 -77.01 18.98
CA GLY A 926 6.20 -77.36 19.17
C GLY A 926 6.47 -78.87 19.25
N ARG A 927 7.65 -79.29 18.78
CA ARG A 927 8.24 -80.62 19.03
C ARG A 927 9.77 -80.53 19.06
N HIS A 928 10.36 -81.05 20.15
CA HIS A 928 11.70 -81.63 20.35
C HIS A 928 12.92 -81.06 19.59
N ARG A 929 14.08 -80.91 20.23
CA ARG A 929 14.58 -81.64 21.42
C ARG A 929 14.84 -80.74 22.61
#